data_AF-A0A3B3BP19-F1
#
_entry.id   AF-A0A3B3BP19-F1
#
_cell.length_a   1.000
_cell.length_b   1.000
_cell.length_c   1.000
_cell.angle_alpha   90.00
_cell.angle_beta   90.00
_cell.angle_gamma   90.00
#
_symmetry.space_group_name_H-M   'P 1'
#
loop_
_entity.id
_entity.type
_entity.pdbx_description
1 polymer ?
#
loop_
_entity_poly.entity_id
_entity_poly.type
_entity_poly.pdbx_seq_one_letter_code
_entity_poly.pdbx_strand_id
1 'polypeptide(L)'
;SDPIPSGQAAVHHFQPIFTGYGRSSILAPSIINSTVGNITINNILNEQDNKFAGHQQKLKVALKKKFSHLHEGPTTSANKTPLNQIYTELYITEGGSCEVNKEHEVRWIETASQVRAIQDKVVHCNRLFEPQPGRDYPIRTVVTRGVAGIGKTVSIHKFTVDWAEEKANTDIDFVFPLSFRDLNLMKKKTLSLVDLLKAFFPDITEGQIFANNDIKKLFILDGLDESRLSLDFRKSEIISDTAKPAAVAVVLTNLIRGKLLPLSLVWITSRPVASSQIPVECIDLVTEVRGFNNSQKEEYFRKKIQDEELALRVINHVKSCRSLHIMCHIPVFCWIAASVLEKKLTKRDSKDTPKTLTQMYIFFLSLFVENMKKRLPGRRESSAECVKANLLALGKLAFKELEKGHLIFYESDLQLNGIDVTQASMFSGVYTQIFNEELTLCQERMFCFVHLSIQEFFAALYVFLTFHNDNTNVLIKRSSSSRWFQSRESSELNLYKAAIEKALQSESGHFDIFLRFLLGLSMEPNQELVRHLMTTDRTHQRTRAEVQKYIKEKIKLSKSPDRCLNLFHCLNELNDHSLVEEIQSHFVSGRLKSADLSPAQWATLVFVLLTSEEELQEFDLGRFSRSEEALLRLLPVMKAAQIAKLNACYLTMTCCEKLANAISSSQLRELDLSNNSLTDGGWMQLCESLRDSKLQTLRLRSCNLTEKSCDSLASIISLASCELTVLDLADNDFEDTGVKKLSDGLGSPHCKLLQLDLSLCRVAELGCTFLASALNSSGLKELDLSCNHPGESGLMLLQTLLEDPQCSLQKLSVDQCRESWIQPGLKKYLTLDPNTAHRDLSLSEGNRKARRWLKQPYPDHSERFDVQRQVLCRQTLTGRCYWEVEWNGRVTIGVAYKQMHRKGEGQDSWMGHNDSSWVLSCTKDSCRILHRGVSAAVKATPSSPVGVFLDWSVGELSFYSVSCGSLTLLYTFRTIFREPVCPGFHLGWVDSTVQLC
;
A
#
# COMPACT_ATOMS: atom_id res chain seq x y z
N SER A 1 -67.69 7.18 -65.27
CA SER A 1 -68.73 6.20 -64.89
C SER A 1 -68.09 5.28 -63.88
N ASP A 2 -68.58 5.30 -62.64
CA ASP A 2 -68.12 4.44 -61.53
C ASP A 2 -68.03 2.97 -61.95
N PRO A 3 -67.01 2.21 -61.48
CA PRO A 3 -67.16 1.52 -60.18
C PRO A 3 -65.86 1.19 -59.40
N ILE A 4 -66.03 0.92 -58.09
CA ILE A 4 -65.23 0.07 -57.17
C ILE A 4 -66.29 -0.58 -56.22
N PRO A 5 -66.08 -1.67 -55.44
CA PRO A 5 -64.80 -2.34 -55.16
C PRO A 5 -64.79 -3.86 -54.90
N SER A 6 -63.59 -4.42 -54.96
CA SER A 6 -63.00 -5.31 -53.94
C SER A 6 -61.57 -5.60 -54.40
N GLY A 7 -60.53 -4.96 -53.89
CA GLY A 7 -60.10 -4.92 -52.50
C GLY A 7 -58.64 -5.38 -52.51
N GLN A 8 -57.75 -4.40 -52.76
CA GLN A 8 -56.30 -4.46 -52.94
C GLN A 8 -55.57 -5.19 -51.78
N ALA A 9 -54.32 -5.66 -51.87
CA ALA A 9 -53.22 -5.15 -52.68
C ALA A 9 -52.14 -6.23 -52.91
N ALA A 10 -51.62 -6.26 -54.13
CA ALA A 10 -50.27 -6.73 -54.45
C ALA A 10 -49.25 -5.63 -54.07
N VAL A 11 -47.98 -5.99 -53.86
CA VAL A 11 -46.88 -5.65 -54.79
C VAL A 11 -45.57 -6.28 -54.33
N HIS A 12 -44.81 -6.62 -55.37
CA HIS A 12 -43.59 -7.39 -55.53
C HIS A 12 -42.32 -6.94 -54.79
N HIS A 13 -41.51 -7.98 -54.51
CA HIS A 13 -40.05 -8.12 -54.59
C HIS A 13 -39.14 -6.89 -54.46
N PHE A 14 -38.17 -6.96 -53.55
CA PHE A 14 -36.74 -7.17 -53.88
C PHE A 14 -35.92 -7.44 -52.60
N GLN A 15 -34.82 -8.19 -52.73
CA GLN A 15 -33.92 -8.60 -51.64
C GLN A 15 -33.35 -7.43 -50.81
N PRO A 16 -33.10 -7.65 -49.51
CA PRO A 16 -32.06 -6.93 -48.80
C PRO A 16 -31.02 -7.87 -48.16
N ILE A 17 -29.76 -7.46 -48.29
CA ILE A 17 -28.65 -7.76 -47.37
C ILE A 17 -29.01 -7.15 -46.01
N PHE A 18 -28.82 -7.84 -44.87
CA PHE A 18 -28.55 -7.16 -43.60
C PHE A 18 -27.72 -7.99 -42.61
N THR A 19 -26.85 -7.22 -41.95
CA THR A 19 -26.05 -7.47 -40.75
C THR A 19 -26.88 -7.35 -39.45
N GLY A 20 -26.56 -8.18 -38.45
CA GLY A 20 -26.47 -7.76 -37.03
C GLY A 20 -27.64 -8.00 -36.05
N TYR A 21 -27.27 -8.68 -34.94
CA TYR A 21 -27.75 -8.58 -33.54
C TYR A 21 -29.08 -9.25 -33.06
N GLY A 22 -28.91 -10.17 -32.10
CA GLY A 22 -29.72 -10.19 -30.86
C GLY A 22 -30.87 -11.20 -30.73
N ARG A 23 -30.62 -12.26 -29.92
CA ARG A 23 -31.53 -13.13 -29.12
C ARG A 23 -32.78 -13.78 -29.77
N SER A 24 -32.92 -15.06 -29.39
CA SER A 24 -34.14 -15.89 -29.29
C SER A 24 -34.81 -16.44 -30.55
N SER A 25 -34.83 -17.79 -30.58
CA SER A 25 -35.85 -18.69 -31.15
C SER A 25 -36.29 -18.49 -32.59
N ILE A 26 -35.84 -19.39 -33.48
CA ILE A 26 -36.57 -19.71 -34.71
C ILE A 26 -37.27 -21.05 -34.49
N LEU A 27 -38.58 -20.95 -34.21
CA LEU A 27 -39.55 -22.02 -34.37
C LEU A 27 -39.62 -22.40 -35.86
N ALA A 28 -39.41 -23.68 -36.17
CA ALA A 28 -39.68 -24.21 -37.50
C ALA A 28 -41.20 -24.31 -37.73
N PRO A 29 -41.73 -23.88 -38.90
CA PRO A 29 -43.16 -24.01 -39.19
C PRO A 29 -43.51 -25.48 -39.49
N SER A 30 -44.53 -25.97 -38.79
CA SER A 30 -45.17 -27.27 -38.99
C SER A 30 -45.91 -27.32 -40.33
N ILE A 31 -45.61 -28.33 -41.15
CA ILE A 31 -46.48 -28.77 -42.25
C ILE A 31 -47.25 -30.00 -41.75
N ILE A 32 -48.57 -29.85 -41.62
CA ILE A 32 -49.52 -30.92 -41.27
C ILE A 32 -50.16 -31.44 -42.56
N ASN A 33 -50.38 -32.77 -42.61
CA ASN A 33 -51.02 -33.61 -43.63
C ASN A 33 -50.12 -34.20 -44.74
N SER A 34 -49.36 -35.24 -44.38
CA SER A 34 -49.48 -36.54 -45.08
C SER A 34 -49.00 -37.68 -44.17
N THR A 35 -49.87 -38.67 -43.98
CA THR A 35 -49.60 -39.90 -43.23
C THR A 35 -49.06 -40.98 -44.16
N VAL A 36 -47.77 -41.32 -44.06
CA VAL A 36 -47.25 -42.68 -44.32
C VAL A 36 -46.01 -42.91 -43.46
N GLY A 37 -46.07 -43.90 -42.55
CA GLY A 37 -44.92 -44.65 -42.05
C GLY A 37 -44.21 -44.12 -40.80
N ASN A 38 -44.76 -44.40 -39.62
CA ASN A 38 -43.99 -44.44 -38.38
C ASN A 38 -42.82 -45.44 -38.52
N ILE A 39 -41.58 -44.95 -38.57
CA ILE A 39 -40.39 -45.73 -38.24
C ILE A 39 -39.62 -44.97 -37.16
N THR A 40 -39.88 -45.36 -35.91
CA THR A 40 -38.96 -45.53 -34.77
C THR A 40 -37.60 -44.79 -34.81
N ILE A 41 -37.57 -43.46 -34.81
CA ILE A 41 -36.34 -42.69 -34.53
C ILE A 41 -36.55 -41.70 -33.36
N ASN A 42 -37.75 -41.13 -33.20
CA ASN A 42 -38.02 -40.15 -32.14
C ASN A 42 -38.12 -40.74 -30.72
N ASN A 43 -38.40 -42.04 -30.56
CA ASN A 43 -38.41 -42.65 -29.22
C ASN A 43 -37.01 -42.97 -28.69
N ILE A 44 -36.01 -43.22 -29.56
CA ILE A 44 -34.65 -43.51 -29.13
C ILE A 44 -33.92 -42.22 -28.71
N LEU A 45 -34.13 -41.12 -29.45
CA LEU A 45 -33.58 -39.81 -29.08
C LEU A 45 -34.24 -39.26 -27.80
N ASN A 46 -35.57 -39.35 -27.65
CA ASN A 46 -36.26 -38.95 -26.42
C ASN A 46 -35.92 -39.82 -25.21
N GLU A 47 -35.67 -41.13 -25.37
CA GLU A 47 -35.21 -41.98 -24.27
C GLU A 47 -33.75 -41.69 -23.89
N GLN A 48 -32.89 -41.37 -24.85
CA GLN A 48 -31.50 -40.98 -24.60
C GLN A 48 -31.42 -39.62 -23.90
N ASP A 49 -32.13 -38.59 -24.38
CA ASP A 49 -32.17 -37.26 -23.76
C ASP A 49 -32.75 -37.31 -22.34
N ASN A 50 -33.80 -38.11 -22.10
CA ASN A 50 -34.34 -38.32 -20.76
C ASN A 50 -33.36 -39.05 -19.82
N LYS A 51 -32.53 -39.97 -20.34
CA LYS A 51 -31.49 -40.64 -19.55
C LYS A 51 -30.31 -39.71 -19.23
N PHE A 52 -29.89 -38.86 -20.18
CA PHE A 52 -28.85 -37.85 -19.93
C PHE A 52 -29.28 -36.85 -18.87
N ALA A 53 -30.51 -36.33 -18.95
CA ALA A 53 -31.09 -35.45 -17.94
C ALA A 53 -31.18 -36.14 -16.57
N GLY A 54 -31.52 -37.43 -16.52
CA GLY A 54 -31.56 -38.23 -15.30
C GLY A 54 -30.20 -38.37 -14.60
N HIS A 55 -29.12 -38.61 -15.36
CA HIS A 55 -27.75 -38.67 -14.81
C HIS A 55 -27.25 -37.29 -14.37
N GLN A 56 -27.55 -36.25 -15.14
CA GLN A 56 -27.21 -34.87 -14.81
C GLN A 56 -27.86 -34.45 -13.47
N GLN A 57 -29.15 -34.76 -13.28
CA GLN A 57 -29.86 -34.41 -12.05
C GLN A 57 -29.31 -35.17 -10.82
N LYS A 58 -28.98 -36.45 -10.97
CA LYS A 58 -28.34 -37.23 -9.90
C LYS A 58 -26.99 -36.63 -9.50
N LEU A 59 -26.17 -36.25 -10.48
CA LEU A 59 -24.88 -35.60 -10.24
C LEU A 59 -25.07 -34.24 -9.55
N LYS A 60 -26.00 -33.40 -10.01
CA LYS A 60 -26.34 -32.12 -9.36
C LYS A 60 -26.73 -32.32 -7.90
N VAL A 61 -27.59 -33.29 -7.59
CA VAL A 61 -28.01 -33.60 -6.20
C VAL A 61 -26.84 -34.09 -5.35
N ALA A 62 -26.01 -35.00 -5.88
CA ALA A 62 -24.83 -35.51 -5.16
C ALA A 62 -23.83 -34.39 -4.85
N LEU A 63 -23.52 -33.54 -5.82
CA LEU A 63 -22.60 -32.41 -5.66
C LEU A 63 -23.17 -31.33 -4.75
N LYS A 64 -24.47 -31.02 -4.86
CA LYS A 64 -25.17 -30.11 -3.95
C LYS A 64 -25.09 -30.62 -2.51
N LYS A 65 -25.35 -31.91 -2.27
CA LYS A 65 -25.22 -32.51 -0.93
C LYS A 65 -23.79 -32.43 -0.40
N LYS A 66 -22.78 -32.64 -1.26
CA LYS A 66 -21.35 -32.65 -0.90
C LYS A 66 -20.80 -31.25 -0.60
N PHE A 67 -21.18 -30.22 -1.35
CA PHE A 67 -20.55 -28.89 -1.30
C PHE A 67 -21.42 -27.76 -0.73
N SER A 68 -22.69 -28.00 -0.44
CA SER A 68 -23.62 -26.98 0.10
C SER A 68 -23.26 -26.45 1.49
N HIS A 69 -22.43 -27.17 2.25
CA HIS A 69 -22.07 -26.81 3.61
C HIS A 69 -20.56 -26.72 3.77
N LEU A 70 -20.10 -25.71 4.51
CA LEU A 70 -18.73 -25.63 4.99
C LEU A 70 -18.64 -26.32 6.35
N HIS A 71 -17.64 -27.19 6.50
CA HIS A 71 -17.34 -27.83 7.78
C HIS A 71 -16.43 -26.92 8.59
N GLU A 72 -17.03 -26.13 9.49
CA GLU A 72 -16.28 -25.29 10.43
C GLU A 72 -16.03 -26.08 11.71
N GLY A 73 -15.01 -26.94 11.65
CA GLY A 73 -14.72 -27.89 12.72
C GLY A 73 -15.44 -29.23 12.56
N PRO A 74 -15.61 -30.00 13.64
CA PRO A 74 -15.73 -31.46 13.50
C PRO A 74 -17.08 -31.94 12.99
N THR A 75 -17.07 -33.13 12.38
CA THR A 75 -18.15 -33.80 11.64
C THR A 75 -19.35 -34.26 12.47
N THR A 76 -19.82 -33.46 13.43
CA THR A 76 -21.16 -33.63 14.02
C THR A 76 -22.14 -32.66 13.37
N SER A 77 -23.38 -33.10 13.16
CA SER A 77 -24.46 -32.41 12.42
C SER A 77 -24.81 -31.00 12.92
N ALA A 78 -24.27 -30.56 14.06
CA ALA A 78 -24.49 -29.26 14.68
C ALA A 78 -23.61 -28.11 14.16
N ASN A 79 -22.53 -28.37 13.39
CA ASN A 79 -21.55 -27.35 12.95
C ASN A 79 -21.52 -27.12 11.42
N LYS A 80 -22.63 -27.36 10.72
CA LYS A 80 -22.70 -27.16 9.26
C LYS A 80 -23.26 -25.77 8.95
N THR A 81 -22.41 -24.84 8.53
CA THR A 81 -22.90 -23.54 8.06
C THR A 81 -23.14 -23.59 6.54
N PRO A 82 -24.31 -23.14 6.04
CA PRO A 82 -24.56 -23.09 4.61
C PRO A 82 -23.52 -22.24 3.89
N LEU A 83 -22.91 -22.77 2.84
CA LEU A 83 -21.87 -22.07 2.07
C LEU A 83 -22.38 -20.71 1.56
N ASN A 84 -23.62 -20.68 1.05
CA ASN A 84 -24.24 -19.47 0.52
C ASN A 84 -24.44 -18.35 1.56
N GLN A 85 -24.46 -18.68 2.87
CA GLN A 85 -24.66 -17.70 3.93
C GLN A 85 -23.36 -16.99 4.32
N ILE A 86 -22.22 -17.70 4.27
CA ILE A 86 -20.90 -17.14 4.64
C ILE A 86 -20.11 -16.68 3.42
N TYR A 87 -20.37 -17.22 2.24
CA TYR A 87 -19.55 -16.93 1.06
C TYR A 87 -19.52 -15.44 0.74
N THR A 88 -18.30 -14.90 0.72
CA THR A 88 -17.96 -13.58 0.24
C THR A 88 -17.19 -13.76 -1.06
N GLU A 89 -17.58 -13.03 -2.10
CA GLU A 89 -16.97 -13.14 -3.42
C GLU A 89 -15.48 -12.77 -3.34
N LEU A 90 -14.62 -13.58 -3.96
CA LEU A 90 -13.18 -13.33 -3.95
C LEU A 90 -12.78 -12.34 -5.04
N TYR A 91 -11.82 -11.47 -4.74
CA TYR A 91 -11.21 -10.61 -5.75
C TYR A 91 -10.25 -11.43 -6.62
N ILE A 92 -10.63 -11.67 -7.88
CA ILE A 92 -9.85 -12.45 -8.87
C ILE A 92 -9.47 -11.53 -10.03
N THR A 93 -8.22 -11.57 -10.44
CA THR A 93 -7.71 -10.78 -11.57
C THR A 93 -7.11 -11.67 -12.66
N GLU A 94 -7.01 -11.14 -13.89
CA GLU A 94 -6.24 -11.81 -14.96
C GLU A 94 -4.74 -11.76 -14.64
N GLY A 95 -4.07 -12.92 -14.68
CA GLY A 95 -2.66 -13.04 -14.30
C GLY A 95 -1.72 -12.60 -15.42
N GLY A 96 -0.83 -11.65 -15.13
CA GLY A 96 0.22 -11.20 -16.06
C GLY A 96 1.30 -12.28 -16.31
N SER A 97 1.90 -12.23 -17.50
CA SER A 97 3.05 -13.07 -17.86
C SER A 97 4.30 -12.66 -17.06
N CYS A 98 5.00 -13.65 -16.48
CA CYS A 98 6.35 -13.57 -15.89
C CYS A 98 6.46 -13.10 -14.43
N GLU A 99 6.42 -14.06 -13.52
CA GLU A 99 7.51 -14.46 -12.60
C GLU A 99 6.89 -15.39 -11.55
N VAL A 100 7.40 -16.63 -11.44
CA VAL A 100 6.93 -17.59 -10.43
C VAL A 100 7.54 -17.18 -9.10
N ASN A 101 6.82 -16.38 -8.31
CA ASN A 101 7.29 -16.04 -6.97
C ASN A 101 7.26 -17.32 -6.09
N LYS A 102 8.43 -17.68 -5.54
CA LYS A 102 8.65 -18.86 -4.69
C LYS A 102 8.49 -18.55 -3.19
N GLU A 103 8.04 -17.35 -2.86
CA GLU A 103 7.96 -16.83 -1.49
C GLU A 103 6.76 -17.32 -0.69
N HIS A 104 6.85 -17.14 0.62
CA HIS A 104 5.81 -17.47 1.59
C HIS A 104 4.52 -16.65 1.40
N GLU A 105 3.39 -17.23 1.77
CA GLU A 105 2.03 -16.71 1.56
C GLU A 105 1.80 -15.33 2.18
N VAL A 106 2.39 -15.07 3.36
CA VAL A 106 2.28 -13.78 4.04
C VAL A 106 3.14 -12.71 3.39
N ARG A 107 4.31 -13.06 2.88
CA ARG A 107 5.18 -12.14 2.14
C ARG A 107 4.49 -11.65 0.86
N TRP A 108 3.83 -12.56 0.15
CA TRP A 108 3.10 -12.21 -1.07
C TRP A 108 2.03 -11.14 -0.81
N ILE A 109 1.28 -11.24 0.29
CA ILE A 109 0.18 -10.32 0.60
C ILE A 109 0.71 -8.95 0.99
N GLU A 110 1.76 -8.94 1.80
CA GLU A 110 2.37 -7.71 2.28
C GLU A 110 3.00 -6.94 1.10
N THR A 111 3.64 -7.63 0.16
CA THR A 111 4.21 -7.04 -1.05
C THR A 111 3.15 -6.72 -2.13
N ALA A 112 2.12 -7.57 -2.32
CA ALA A 112 1.06 -7.34 -3.29
C ALA A 112 0.13 -6.18 -2.90
N SER A 113 -0.04 -5.92 -1.60
CA SER A 113 -0.80 -4.77 -1.08
C SER A 113 -0.16 -3.43 -1.45
N GLN A 114 1.14 -3.40 -1.76
CA GLN A 114 1.89 -2.18 -2.05
C GLN A 114 1.85 -1.73 -3.52
N VAL A 115 1.62 -2.63 -4.50
CA VAL A 115 2.09 -2.36 -5.88
C VAL A 115 1.04 -2.48 -6.99
N ARG A 116 -0.09 -3.17 -6.83
CA ARG A 116 -0.89 -3.59 -8.02
C ARG A 116 -2.39 -3.26 -8.00
N ALA A 117 -2.82 -2.17 -7.38
CA ALA A 117 -4.24 -1.85 -7.30
C ALA A 117 -4.86 -1.17 -8.54
N ILE A 118 -4.08 -0.76 -9.56
CA ILE A 118 -4.59 0.26 -10.51
C ILE A 118 -4.84 -0.21 -11.96
N GLN A 119 -4.44 -1.43 -12.39
CA GLN A 119 -4.66 -1.83 -13.80
C GLN A 119 -5.11 -3.29 -14.04
N ASP A 120 -5.44 -4.04 -13.00
CA ASP A 120 -5.82 -5.45 -13.18
C ASP A 120 -7.32 -5.58 -13.52
N LYS A 121 -7.63 -6.22 -14.66
CA LYS A 121 -9.00 -6.55 -15.06
C LYS A 121 -9.60 -7.57 -14.08
N VAL A 122 -10.69 -7.19 -13.42
CA VAL A 122 -11.43 -8.07 -12.49
C VAL A 122 -12.16 -9.15 -13.29
N VAL A 123 -12.00 -10.40 -12.88
CA VAL A 123 -12.65 -11.56 -13.50
C VAL A 123 -13.57 -12.22 -12.48
N HIS A 124 -14.85 -12.36 -12.81
CA HIS A 124 -15.81 -13.06 -11.95
C HIS A 124 -15.66 -14.59 -12.10
N CYS A 125 -15.72 -15.34 -11.00
CA CYS A 125 -15.52 -16.80 -11.00
C CYS A 125 -16.50 -17.55 -11.94
N ASN A 126 -17.78 -17.16 -11.95
CA ASN A 126 -18.78 -17.72 -12.86
C ASN A 126 -18.64 -17.25 -14.33
N ARG A 127 -17.61 -16.46 -14.69
CA ARG A 127 -17.36 -15.98 -16.05
C ARG A 127 -15.98 -16.37 -16.58
N LEU A 128 -15.34 -17.38 -15.98
CA LEU A 128 -13.97 -17.80 -16.33
C LEU A 128 -13.83 -18.33 -17.77
N PHE A 129 -14.90 -18.90 -18.33
CA PHE A 129 -14.90 -19.51 -19.67
C PHE A 129 -15.66 -18.67 -20.71
N GLU A 130 -16.15 -17.48 -20.34
CA GLU A 130 -16.80 -16.57 -21.29
C GLU A 130 -15.75 -15.89 -22.20
N PRO A 131 -16.01 -15.75 -23.51
CA PRO A 131 -15.09 -15.07 -24.43
C PRO A 131 -14.95 -13.60 -24.04
N GLN A 132 -13.71 -13.16 -23.82
CA GLN A 132 -13.45 -11.77 -23.42
C GLN A 132 -13.51 -10.81 -24.63
N PRO A 133 -13.94 -9.54 -24.43
CA PRO A 133 -13.96 -8.54 -25.49
C PRO A 133 -12.55 -8.36 -26.09
N GLY A 134 -12.39 -8.69 -27.38
CA GLY A 134 -11.13 -8.55 -28.12
C GLY A 134 -10.27 -9.82 -28.27
N ARG A 135 -10.73 -11.01 -27.81
CA ARG A 135 -10.09 -12.30 -28.12
C ARG A 135 -11.00 -13.15 -29.01
N ASP A 136 -10.48 -13.57 -30.17
CA ASP A 136 -11.20 -14.38 -31.17
C ASP A 136 -11.06 -15.91 -30.97
N TYR A 137 -10.40 -16.37 -29.91
CA TYR A 137 -10.18 -17.80 -29.63
C TYR A 137 -10.90 -18.27 -28.35
N PRO A 138 -11.50 -19.48 -28.35
CA PRO A 138 -12.24 -20.01 -27.21
C PRO A 138 -11.29 -20.42 -26.06
N ILE A 139 -11.70 -20.15 -24.82
CA ILE A 139 -10.94 -20.50 -23.61
C ILE A 139 -11.29 -21.93 -23.21
N ARG A 140 -10.32 -22.85 -23.23
CA ARG A 140 -10.50 -24.25 -22.81
C ARG A 140 -9.89 -24.54 -21.44
N THR A 141 -8.65 -24.13 -21.23
CA THR A 141 -7.90 -24.41 -19.99
C THR A 141 -7.68 -23.14 -19.19
N VAL A 142 -8.23 -23.09 -17.97
CA VAL A 142 -8.05 -21.99 -17.02
C VAL A 142 -7.19 -22.47 -15.85
N VAL A 143 -6.13 -21.74 -15.53
CA VAL A 143 -5.30 -21.99 -14.34
C VAL A 143 -5.47 -20.84 -13.35
N THR A 144 -6.10 -21.13 -12.22
CA THR A 144 -6.28 -20.17 -11.12
C THR A 144 -5.19 -20.33 -10.07
N ARG A 145 -4.36 -19.30 -9.93
CA ARG A 145 -3.26 -19.22 -8.98
C ARG A 145 -3.69 -18.47 -7.72
N GLY A 146 -3.10 -18.81 -6.59
CA GLY A 146 -3.25 -18.05 -5.36
C GLY A 146 -2.53 -18.68 -4.18
N VAL A 147 -2.25 -17.88 -3.15
CA VAL A 147 -1.64 -18.35 -1.90
C VAL A 147 -2.54 -19.35 -1.16
N ALA A 148 -2.03 -20.12 -0.20
CA ALA A 148 -2.91 -21.02 0.55
C ALA A 148 -3.88 -20.24 1.44
N GLY A 149 -4.98 -20.91 1.80
CA GLY A 149 -6.06 -20.28 2.57
C GLY A 149 -6.86 -19.20 1.83
N ILE A 150 -6.43 -18.76 0.64
CA ILE A 150 -7.03 -17.62 -0.09
C ILE A 150 -8.45 -17.87 -0.61
N GLY A 151 -8.94 -19.12 -0.55
CA GLY A 151 -10.31 -19.47 -0.92
C GLY A 151 -10.47 -20.13 -2.30
N LYS A 152 -9.39 -20.65 -2.91
CA LYS A 152 -9.44 -21.38 -4.21
C LYS A 152 -10.45 -22.54 -4.19
N THR A 153 -10.29 -23.49 -3.26
CA THR A 153 -11.20 -24.64 -3.09
C THR A 153 -12.63 -24.19 -2.75
N VAL A 154 -12.81 -23.17 -1.91
CA VAL A 154 -14.13 -22.63 -1.57
C VAL A 154 -14.83 -22.03 -2.79
N SER A 155 -14.06 -21.42 -3.71
CA SER A 155 -14.60 -20.91 -4.98
C SER A 155 -15.03 -22.00 -5.94
N ILE A 156 -14.30 -23.13 -5.98
CA ILE A 156 -14.73 -24.33 -6.72
C ILE A 156 -16.03 -24.88 -6.13
N HIS A 157 -16.11 -24.99 -4.81
CA HIS A 157 -17.34 -25.46 -4.15
C HIS A 157 -18.51 -24.53 -4.47
N LYS A 158 -18.30 -23.22 -4.42
CA LYS A 158 -19.33 -22.23 -4.75
C LYS A 158 -19.76 -22.31 -6.21
N PHE A 159 -18.82 -22.37 -7.16
CA PHE A 159 -19.10 -22.56 -8.58
C PHE A 159 -19.93 -23.82 -8.83
N THR A 160 -19.54 -24.94 -8.20
CA THR A 160 -20.22 -26.23 -8.34
C THR A 160 -21.63 -26.19 -7.76
N VAL A 161 -21.83 -25.51 -6.63
CA VAL A 161 -23.17 -25.32 -6.04
C VAL A 161 -24.03 -24.41 -6.91
N ASP A 162 -23.49 -23.31 -7.44
CA ASP A 162 -24.24 -22.40 -8.32
C ASP A 162 -24.66 -23.09 -9.63
N TRP A 163 -23.81 -23.95 -10.18
CA TRP A 163 -24.14 -24.82 -11.31
C TRP A 163 -25.22 -25.86 -10.95
N ALA A 164 -25.08 -26.53 -9.80
CA ALA A 164 -26.06 -27.53 -9.34
C ALA A 164 -27.42 -26.94 -8.96
N GLU A 165 -27.46 -25.66 -8.58
CA GLU A 165 -28.68 -24.88 -8.32
C GLU A 165 -29.20 -24.12 -9.54
N GLU A 166 -28.55 -24.27 -10.70
CA GLU A 166 -28.92 -23.63 -11.97
C GLU A 166 -28.94 -22.09 -11.91
N LYS A 167 -28.14 -21.50 -11.01
CA LYS A 167 -27.98 -20.06 -10.85
C LYS A 167 -27.01 -19.45 -11.86
N ALA A 168 -26.01 -20.21 -12.29
CA ALA A 168 -24.98 -19.78 -13.22
C ALA A 168 -24.40 -20.97 -14.02
N ASN A 169 -23.72 -20.68 -15.14
CA ASN A 169 -23.07 -21.67 -16.02
C ASN A 169 -24.01 -22.77 -16.54
N THR A 170 -25.26 -22.39 -16.90
CA THR A 170 -26.26 -23.32 -17.45
C THR A 170 -25.90 -23.84 -18.83
N ASP A 171 -24.86 -23.29 -19.46
CA ASP A 171 -24.31 -23.74 -20.73
C ASP A 171 -23.39 -24.97 -20.59
N ILE A 172 -23.04 -25.39 -19.37
CA ILE A 172 -22.21 -26.57 -19.10
C ILE A 172 -23.09 -27.75 -18.68
N ASP A 173 -23.01 -28.87 -19.40
CA ASP A 173 -23.85 -30.05 -19.16
C ASP A 173 -23.40 -30.88 -17.96
N PHE A 174 -22.09 -31.08 -17.79
CA PHE A 174 -21.51 -31.88 -16.70
C PHE A 174 -20.30 -31.19 -16.05
N VAL A 175 -20.25 -31.18 -14.72
CA VAL A 175 -19.13 -30.67 -13.92
C VAL A 175 -18.54 -31.80 -13.07
N PHE A 176 -17.26 -32.10 -13.25
CA PHE A 176 -16.52 -33.15 -12.55
C PHE A 176 -15.40 -32.56 -11.68
N PRO A 177 -15.66 -32.27 -10.40
CA PRO A 177 -14.63 -31.81 -9.48
C PRO A 177 -13.81 -32.98 -8.93
N LEU A 178 -12.50 -32.94 -9.19
CA LEU A 178 -11.51 -33.93 -8.76
C LEU A 178 -10.39 -33.21 -7.99
N SER A 179 -10.11 -33.63 -6.76
CA SER A 179 -8.99 -33.10 -5.99
C SER A 179 -7.72 -33.91 -6.24
N PHE A 180 -6.57 -33.25 -6.42
CA PHE A 180 -5.27 -33.93 -6.46
C PHE A 180 -4.98 -34.69 -5.15
N ARG A 181 -5.57 -34.27 -4.03
CA ARG A 181 -5.53 -35.02 -2.76
C ARG A 181 -6.09 -36.42 -2.95
N ASP A 182 -7.25 -36.52 -3.59
CA ASP A 182 -7.92 -37.81 -3.80
C ASP A 182 -7.23 -38.62 -4.91
N LEU A 183 -6.77 -37.95 -5.97
CA LEU A 183 -6.08 -38.60 -7.10
C LEU A 183 -4.75 -39.24 -6.68
N ASN A 184 -4.06 -38.68 -5.69
CA ASN A 184 -2.84 -39.26 -5.13
C ASN A 184 -3.04 -40.67 -4.56
N LEU A 185 -4.24 -41.00 -4.07
CA LEU A 185 -4.58 -42.31 -3.52
C LEU A 185 -4.55 -43.41 -4.60
N MET A 186 -4.74 -43.04 -5.86
CA MET A 186 -4.78 -43.96 -7.00
C MET A 186 -3.47 -44.00 -7.78
N LYS A 187 -2.39 -43.38 -7.28
CA LYS A 187 -1.08 -43.27 -7.96
C LYS A 187 -0.49 -44.59 -8.45
N LYS A 188 -0.70 -45.69 -7.70
CA LYS A 188 -0.14 -47.03 -8.02
C LYS A 188 -1.07 -47.87 -8.92
N LYS A 189 -2.26 -47.38 -9.27
CA LYS A 189 -3.26 -48.12 -10.07
C LYS A 189 -3.24 -47.65 -11.53
N THR A 190 -3.55 -48.56 -12.44
CA THR A 190 -3.82 -48.25 -13.86
C THR A 190 -5.33 -48.25 -14.09
N LEU A 191 -5.89 -47.09 -14.40
CA LEU A 191 -7.33 -46.87 -14.56
C LEU A 191 -7.58 -46.12 -15.87
N SER A 192 -8.71 -46.40 -16.53
CA SER A 192 -9.18 -45.55 -17.62
C SER A 192 -9.83 -44.27 -17.07
N LEU A 193 -10.11 -43.27 -17.91
CA LEU A 193 -10.82 -42.05 -17.47
C LEU A 193 -12.24 -42.40 -16.97
N VAL A 194 -12.88 -43.36 -17.63
CA VAL A 194 -14.21 -43.85 -17.23
C VAL A 194 -14.16 -44.55 -15.87
N ASP A 195 -13.15 -45.39 -15.63
CA ASP A 195 -13.00 -46.09 -14.35
C ASP A 195 -12.66 -45.11 -13.22
N LEU A 196 -11.86 -44.08 -13.51
CA LEU A 196 -11.55 -43.01 -12.57
C LEU A 196 -12.83 -42.28 -12.14
N LEU A 197 -13.67 -41.88 -13.10
CA LEU A 197 -14.91 -41.16 -12.80
C LEU A 197 -15.95 -42.04 -12.11
N LYS A 198 -16.06 -43.33 -12.46
CA LYS A 198 -16.90 -44.29 -11.74
C LYS A 198 -16.49 -44.45 -10.29
N ALA A 199 -15.18 -44.38 -9.99
CA ALA A 199 -14.71 -44.45 -8.61
C ALA A 199 -15.16 -43.24 -7.78
N PHE A 200 -15.17 -42.03 -8.36
CA PHE A 200 -15.57 -40.80 -7.68
C PHE A 200 -17.08 -40.52 -7.70
N PHE A 201 -17.75 -40.96 -8.76
CA PHE A 201 -19.16 -40.69 -9.06
C PHE A 201 -19.83 -42.00 -9.53
N PRO A 202 -20.09 -42.94 -8.60
CA PRO A 202 -20.62 -44.28 -8.93
C PRO A 202 -22.00 -44.22 -9.60
N ASP A 203 -22.76 -43.14 -9.39
CA ASP A 203 -24.08 -42.91 -9.98
C ASP A 203 -24.05 -42.60 -11.49
N ILE A 204 -22.85 -42.43 -12.09
CA ILE A 204 -22.66 -42.16 -13.51
C ILE A 204 -22.20 -43.44 -14.20
N THR A 205 -23.10 -44.14 -14.88
CA THR A 205 -22.86 -45.54 -15.28
C THR A 205 -22.68 -45.81 -16.78
N GLU A 206 -22.60 -44.81 -17.66
CA GLU A 206 -22.52 -45.07 -19.11
C GLU A 206 -21.35 -44.37 -19.82
N GLY A 207 -20.56 -45.15 -20.56
CA GLY A 207 -19.45 -44.64 -21.39
C GLY A 207 -19.89 -43.73 -22.55
N GLN A 208 -21.19 -43.70 -22.88
CA GLN A 208 -21.75 -42.87 -23.95
C GLN A 208 -21.65 -41.36 -23.65
N ILE A 209 -21.65 -40.96 -22.38
CA ILE A 209 -21.45 -39.56 -21.96
C ILE A 209 -20.10 -39.03 -22.47
N PHE A 210 -19.07 -39.88 -22.49
CA PHE A 210 -17.71 -39.51 -22.89
C PHE A 210 -17.44 -39.69 -24.40
N ALA A 211 -18.33 -40.37 -25.11
CA ALA A 211 -18.25 -40.56 -26.57
C ALA A 211 -18.92 -39.42 -27.37
N ASN A 212 -19.89 -38.71 -26.77
CA ASN A 212 -20.59 -37.62 -27.43
C ASN A 212 -19.83 -36.29 -27.29
N ASN A 213 -19.47 -35.68 -28.43
CA ASN A 213 -18.72 -34.43 -28.53
C ASN A 213 -19.58 -33.18 -28.36
N ASP A 214 -20.91 -33.27 -28.53
CA ASP A 214 -21.83 -32.14 -28.41
C ASP A 214 -22.12 -31.74 -26.95
N ILE A 215 -21.76 -32.62 -26.00
CA ILE A 215 -21.92 -32.40 -24.56
C ILE A 215 -20.73 -31.62 -24.02
N LYS A 216 -20.98 -30.42 -23.48
CA LYS A 216 -19.99 -29.57 -22.80
C LYS A 216 -19.70 -30.10 -21.41
N LYS A 217 -18.44 -30.49 -21.19
CA LYS A 217 -17.96 -31.10 -19.94
C LYS A 217 -16.89 -30.21 -19.33
N LEU A 218 -16.98 -29.95 -18.03
CA LEU A 218 -15.95 -29.24 -17.26
C LEU A 218 -15.30 -30.19 -16.26
N PHE A 219 -13.98 -30.31 -16.33
CA PHE A 219 -13.17 -30.99 -15.33
C PHE A 219 -12.49 -29.96 -14.44
N ILE A 220 -12.78 -29.99 -13.13
CA ILE A 220 -12.14 -29.13 -12.15
C ILE A 220 -11.09 -29.94 -11.41
N LEU A 221 -9.82 -29.56 -11.53
CA LEU A 221 -8.68 -30.20 -10.88
C LEU A 221 -8.19 -29.33 -9.72
N ASP A 222 -8.60 -29.66 -8.50
CA ASP A 222 -8.30 -28.84 -7.31
C ASP A 222 -6.97 -29.24 -6.64
N GLY A 223 -6.09 -28.26 -6.41
CA GLY A 223 -4.90 -28.41 -5.55
C GLY A 223 -3.68 -29.06 -6.21
N LEU A 224 -3.27 -28.59 -7.40
CA LEU A 224 -2.09 -29.13 -8.09
C LEU A 224 -0.81 -29.12 -7.24
N ASP A 225 -0.65 -28.14 -6.34
CA ASP A 225 0.48 -28.05 -5.41
C ASP A 225 0.58 -29.22 -4.42
N GLU A 226 -0.50 -29.97 -4.26
CA GLU A 226 -0.58 -31.14 -3.38
C GLU A 226 -0.39 -32.45 -4.15
N SER A 227 -0.16 -32.38 -5.48
CA SER A 227 0.07 -33.54 -6.33
C SER A 227 1.39 -34.23 -6.03
N ARG A 228 1.34 -35.54 -5.83
CA ARG A 228 2.50 -36.45 -5.80
C ARG A 228 2.62 -37.27 -7.08
N LEU A 229 1.77 -36.98 -8.06
CA LEU A 229 1.78 -37.60 -9.39
C LEU A 229 2.87 -36.92 -10.23
N SER A 230 3.70 -37.71 -10.91
CA SER A 230 4.72 -37.17 -11.82
C SER A 230 4.05 -36.85 -13.16
N LEU A 231 3.60 -35.60 -13.31
CA LEU A 231 2.96 -35.10 -14.53
C LEU A 231 4.04 -34.68 -15.54
N ASP A 232 4.56 -35.63 -16.32
CA ASP A 232 5.55 -35.35 -17.35
C ASP A 232 4.88 -34.98 -18.69
N PHE A 233 4.74 -33.69 -18.97
CA PHE A 233 4.12 -33.21 -20.20
C PHE A 233 4.95 -33.46 -21.48
N ARG A 234 6.25 -33.81 -21.34
CA ARG A 234 7.17 -34.02 -22.47
C ARG A 234 7.31 -35.49 -22.86
N LYS A 235 7.38 -36.39 -21.89
CA LYS A 235 7.63 -37.83 -22.11
C LYS A 235 6.43 -38.74 -21.89
N SER A 236 5.29 -38.22 -21.43
CA SER A 236 4.10 -39.03 -21.17
C SER A 236 3.49 -39.59 -22.46
N GLU A 237 3.03 -40.84 -22.40
CA GLU A 237 2.33 -41.55 -23.47
C GLU A 237 1.10 -40.76 -23.93
N ILE A 238 0.87 -40.68 -25.25
CA ILE A 238 -0.31 -40.00 -25.78
C ILE A 238 -1.48 -40.97 -25.81
N ILE A 239 -2.57 -40.60 -25.14
CA ILE A 239 -3.80 -41.40 -25.06
C ILE A 239 -4.97 -40.55 -25.54
N SER A 240 -5.72 -41.06 -26.50
CA SER A 240 -6.94 -40.46 -27.04
C SER A 240 -8.22 -41.22 -26.67
N ASP A 241 -8.11 -42.50 -26.32
CA ASP A 241 -9.25 -43.34 -25.94
C ASP A 241 -9.55 -43.23 -24.44
N THR A 242 -10.80 -42.93 -24.10
CA THR A 242 -11.29 -42.78 -22.72
C THR A 242 -11.41 -44.09 -21.96
N ALA A 243 -11.49 -45.23 -22.67
CA ALA A 243 -11.58 -46.57 -22.08
C ALA A 243 -10.22 -47.26 -21.89
N LYS A 244 -9.13 -46.69 -22.44
CA LYS A 244 -7.78 -47.27 -22.33
C LYS A 244 -7.23 -47.09 -20.90
N PRO A 245 -6.86 -48.16 -20.18
CA PRO A 245 -6.27 -48.06 -18.85
C PRO A 245 -4.84 -47.50 -18.92
N ALA A 246 -4.53 -46.53 -18.07
CA ALA A 246 -3.18 -45.99 -17.91
C ALA A 246 -2.93 -45.51 -16.48
N ALA A 247 -1.69 -45.13 -16.17
CA ALA A 247 -1.41 -44.50 -14.88
C ALA A 247 -2.21 -43.19 -14.76
N VAL A 248 -2.74 -42.88 -13.59
CA VAL A 248 -3.56 -41.68 -13.34
C VAL A 248 -2.84 -40.39 -13.78
N ALA A 249 -1.53 -40.31 -13.58
CA ALA A 249 -0.70 -39.20 -14.06
C ALA A 249 -0.77 -39.02 -15.59
N VAL A 250 -0.74 -40.12 -16.36
CA VAL A 250 -0.82 -40.12 -17.82
C VAL A 250 -2.20 -39.68 -18.29
N VAL A 251 -3.28 -40.15 -17.63
CA VAL A 251 -4.66 -39.74 -17.93
C VAL A 251 -4.83 -38.23 -17.74
N LEU A 252 -4.40 -37.69 -16.61
CA LEU A 252 -4.49 -36.25 -16.31
C LEU A 252 -3.64 -35.40 -17.24
N THR A 253 -2.41 -35.82 -17.55
CA THR A 253 -1.54 -35.11 -18.50
C THR A 253 -2.19 -35.02 -19.89
N ASN A 254 -2.81 -36.10 -20.38
CA ASN A 254 -3.49 -36.08 -21.69
C ASN A 254 -4.79 -35.28 -21.70
N LEU A 255 -5.52 -35.26 -20.57
CA LEU A 255 -6.69 -34.39 -20.38
C LEU A 255 -6.26 -32.91 -20.41
N ILE A 256 -5.21 -32.52 -19.70
CA ILE A 256 -4.73 -31.13 -19.68
C ILE A 256 -4.20 -30.73 -21.07
N ARG A 257 -3.44 -31.60 -21.75
CA ARG A 257 -2.94 -31.37 -23.13
C ARG A 257 -4.03 -31.29 -24.20
N GLY A 258 -5.27 -31.64 -23.89
CA GLY A 258 -6.36 -31.74 -24.87
C GLY A 258 -6.20 -32.89 -25.86
N LYS A 259 -5.40 -33.91 -25.54
CA LYS A 259 -5.30 -35.15 -26.33
C LYS A 259 -6.41 -36.15 -25.98
N LEU A 260 -6.84 -36.12 -24.73
CA LEU A 260 -8.00 -36.84 -24.22
C LEU A 260 -9.13 -35.82 -24.00
N LEU A 261 -10.29 -36.02 -24.66
CA LEU A 261 -11.43 -35.09 -24.67
C LEU A 261 -11.05 -33.65 -25.08
N PRO A 262 -10.78 -33.38 -26.38
CA PRO A 262 -10.30 -32.08 -26.84
C PRO A 262 -11.27 -30.92 -26.57
N LEU A 263 -12.59 -31.17 -26.63
CA LEU A 263 -13.63 -30.16 -26.45
C LEU A 263 -14.04 -29.94 -24.97
N SER A 264 -13.46 -30.68 -24.01
CA SER A 264 -13.78 -30.47 -22.59
C SER A 264 -13.04 -29.27 -22.01
N LEU A 265 -13.74 -28.50 -21.18
CA LEU A 265 -13.17 -27.42 -20.39
C LEU A 265 -12.38 -27.99 -19.21
N VAL A 266 -11.28 -27.33 -18.86
CA VAL A 266 -10.43 -27.73 -17.73
C VAL A 266 -10.15 -26.52 -16.86
N TRP A 267 -10.49 -26.61 -15.57
CA TRP A 267 -10.16 -25.62 -14.56
C TRP A 267 -9.19 -26.20 -13.54
N ILE A 268 -8.03 -25.58 -13.36
CA ILE A 268 -6.99 -26.07 -12.45
C ILE A 268 -6.70 -25.01 -11.40
N THR A 269 -6.74 -25.37 -10.12
CA THR A 269 -6.27 -24.49 -9.03
C THR A 269 -4.90 -24.93 -8.54
N SER A 270 -4.04 -23.95 -8.26
CA SER A 270 -2.68 -24.23 -7.82
C SER A 270 -2.09 -23.06 -7.04
N ARG A 271 -1.08 -23.33 -6.21
CA ARG A 271 -0.12 -22.27 -5.82
C ARG A 271 0.72 -21.83 -7.03
N PRO A 272 1.22 -20.58 -7.06
CA PRO A 272 2.05 -20.07 -8.17
C PRO A 272 3.22 -21.01 -8.53
N VAL A 273 3.94 -21.51 -7.53
CA VAL A 273 5.10 -22.41 -7.72
C VAL A 273 4.73 -23.69 -8.48
N ALA A 274 3.69 -24.40 -8.05
CA ALA A 274 3.31 -25.67 -8.67
C ALA A 274 2.68 -25.51 -10.05
N SER A 275 2.10 -24.34 -10.35
CA SER A 275 1.51 -24.08 -11.67
C SER A 275 2.55 -24.05 -12.79
N SER A 276 3.83 -23.83 -12.46
CA SER A 276 4.94 -23.86 -13.43
C SER A 276 5.20 -25.25 -14.02
N GLN A 277 4.64 -26.32 -13.42
CA GLN A 277 4.72 -27.67 -13.96
C GLN A 277 3.91 -27.84 -15.24
N ILE A 278 2.90 -26.99 -15.45
CA ILE A 278 2.05 -27.02 -16.65
C ILE A 278 2.70 -26.13 -17.72
N PRO A 279 2.97 -26.67 -18.92
CA PRO A 279 3.49 -25.89 -20.03
C PRO A 279 2.52 -24.75 -20.42
N VAL A 280 3.06 -23.58 -20.75
CA VAL A 280 2.26 -22.38 -21.09
C VAL A 280 1.40 -22.65 -22.33
N GLU A 281 1.86 -23.52 -23.23
CA GLU A 281 1.14 -23.92 -24.45
C GLU A 281 -0.15 -24.71 -24.16
N CYS A 282 -0.33 -25.20 -22.93
CA CYS A 282 -1.54 -25.91 -22.51
C CYS A 282 -2.55 -25.01 -21.79
N ILE A 283 -2.26 -23.71 -21.60
CA ILE A 283 -3.03 -22.78 -20.78
C ILE A 283 -3.55 -21.61 -21.64
N ASP A 284 -4.86 -21.41 -21.66
CA ASP A 284 -5.48 -20.32 -22.43
C ASP A 284 -5.69 -19.05 -21.58
N LEU A 285 -5.97 -19.24 -20.28
CA LEU A 285 -6.18 -18.16 -19.32
C LEU A 285 -5.52 -18.49 -17.98
N VAL A 286 -4.75 -17.54 -17.45
CA VAL A 286 -4.26 -17.57 -16.07
C VAL A 286 -5.04 -16.54 -15.28
N THR A 287 -5.63 -16.94 -14.16
CA THR A 287 -6.26 -16.03 -13.21
C THR A 287 -5.55 -16.09 -11.86
N GLU A 288 -5.58 -14.99 -11.11
CA GLU A 288 -4.96 -14.89 -9.79
C GLU A 288 -6.01 -14.49 -8.74
N VAL A 289 -6.17 -15.32 -7.71
CA VAL A 289 -7.00 -14.99 -6.54
C VAL A 289 -6.16 -14.14 -5.60
N ARG A 290 -6.57 -12.89 -5.43
CA ARG A 290 -5.87 -11.93 -4.59
C ARG A 290 -6.26 -12.06 -3.12
N GLY A 291 -7.56 -12.23 -2.82
CA GLY A 291 -8.08 -12.33 -1.44
C GLY A 291 -9.27 -11.41 -1.20
N PHE A 292 -9.48 -10.99 0.05
CA PHE A 292 -10.50 -10.01 0.42
C PHE A 292 -9.96 -8.58 0.42
N ASN A 293 -10.58 -7.70 -0.34
CA ASN A 293 -10.40 -6.25 -0.18
C ASN A 293 -11.04 -5.75 1.13
N ASN A 294 -10.87 -4.47 1.46
CA ASN A 294 -11.34 -3.95 2.75
C ASN A 294 -12.86 -4.04 2.94
N SER A 295 -13.67 -3.86 1.90
CA SER A 295 -15.12 -4.01 2.01
C SER A 295 -15.55 -5.48 2.17
N GLN A 296 -14.90 -6.40 1.43
CA GLN A 296 -15.13 -7.85 1.53
C GLN A 296 -14.75 -8.40 2.90
N LYS A 297 -13.70 -7.88 3.55
CA LYS A 297 -13.36 -8.24 4.94
C LYS A 297 -14.54 -7.96 5.87
N GLU A 298 -15.10 -6.76 5.80
CA GLU A 298 -16.24 -6.39 6.63
C GLU A 298 -17.49 -7.21 6.32
N GLU A 299 -17.77 -7.42 5.03
CA GLU A 299 -18.88 -8.25 4.57
C GLU A 299 -18.79 -9.66 5.15
N TYR A 300 -17.60 -10.27 5.12
CA TYR A 300 -17.38 -11.59 5.71
C TYR A 300 -17.69 -11.60 7.22
N PHE A 301 -17.20 -10.63 7.99
CA PHE A 301 -17.46 -10.58 9.44
C PHE A 301 -18.95 -10.38 9.75
N ARG A 302 -19.67 -9.53 9.00
CA ARG A 302 -21.13 -9.34 9.14
C ARG A 302 -21.92 -10.59 8.78
N LYS A 303 -21.53 -11.31 7.73
CA LYS A 303 -22.17 -12.58 7.35
C LYS A 303 -21.92 -13.69 8.36
N LYS A 304 -20.73 -13.71 8.95
CA LYS A 304 -20.28 -14.77 9.86
C LYS A 304 -20.86 -14.64 11.26
N ILE A 305 -20.97 -13.40 11.76
CA ILE A 305 -21.43 -13.10 13.13
C ILE A 305 -22.86 -12.59 13.04
N GLN A 306 -23.82 -13.33 13.61
CA GLN A 306 -25.25 -12.99 13.49
C GLN A 306 -25.63 -11.69 14.23
N ASP A 307 -24.88 -11.33 15.28
CA ASP A 307 -25.07 -10.10 16.05
C ASP A 307 -24.31 -8.93 15.39
N GLU A 308 -25.04 -7.97 14.84
CA GLU A 308 -24.50 -6.79 14.15
C GLU A 308 -23.64 -5.90 15.06
N GLU A 309 -23.98 -5.74 16.34
CA GLU A 309 -23.19 -4.94 17.28
C GLU A 309 -21.85 -5.63 17.56
N LEU A 310 -21.88 -6.94 17.79
CA LEU A 310 -20.68 -7.74 17.98
C LEU A 310 -19.83 -7.76 16.70
N ALA A 311 -20.44 -7.89 15.52
CA ALA A 311 -19.76 -7.84 14.23
C ALA A 311 -19.03 -6.51 14.03
N LEU A 312 -19.68 -5.38 14.33
CA LEU A 312 -19.06 -4.05 14.29
C LEU A 312 -17.90 -3.92 15.28
N ARG A 313 -18.04 -4.45 16.50
CA ARG A 313 -16.95 -4.47 17.48
C ARG A 313 -15.75 -5.30 17.01
N VAL A 314 -16.00 -6.46 16.38
CA VAL A 314 -14.94 -7.30 15.78
C VAL A 314 -14.26 -6.55 14.63
N ILE A 315 -15.03 -5.96 13.72
CA ILE A 315 -14.50 -5.18 12.58
C ILE A 315 -13.63 -4.04 13.07
N ASN A 316 -14.10 -3.26 14.06
CA ASN A 316 -13.35 -2.15 14.63
C ASN A 316 -12.07 -2.63 15.33
N HIS A 317 -12.13 -3.75 16.07
CA HIS A 317 -10.94 -4.34 16.69
C HIS A 317 -9.93 -4.80 15.63
N VAL A 318 -10.37 -5.53 14.60
CA VAL A 318 -9.50 -5.98 13.50
C VAL A 318 -8.88 -4.78 12.77
N LYS A 319 -9.64 -3.72 12.50
CA LYS A 319 -9.12 -2.47 11.93
C LYS A 319 -8.11 -1.78 12.85
N SER A 320 -8.36 -1.78 14.15
CA SER A 320 -7.42 -1.22 15.13
C SER A 320 -6.11 -2.01 15.22
N CYS A 321 -6.11 -3.32 14.96
CA CYS A 321 -4.92 -4.15 15.01
C CYS A 321 -4.38 -4.40 13.60
N ARG A 322 -3.44 -3.59 13.13
CA ARG A 322 -2.98 -3.62 11.73
C ARG A 322 -2.51 -5.00 11.24
N SER A 323 -1.68 -5.69 12.03
CA SER A 323 -1.17 -7.02 11.67
C SER A 323 -2.32 -7.98 11.38
N LEU A 324 -3.38 -7.95 12.20
CA LEU A 324 -4.59 -8.74 11.98
C LEU A 324 -5.35 -8.27 10.75
N HIS A 325 -5.48 -6.95 10.53
CA HIS A 325 -6.15 -6.39 9.36
C HIS A 325 -5.50 -6.79 8.02
N ILE A 326 -4.16 -6.80 7.97
CA ILE A 326 -3.40 -7.23 6.78
C ILE A 326 -3.59 -8.72 6.56
N MET A 327 -3.46 -9.53 7.62
CA MET A 327 -3.60 -10.98 7.54
C MET A 327 -5.02 -11.39 7.13
N CYS A 328 -6.05 -10.66 7.57
CA CYS A 328 -7.44 -10.83 7.14
C CYS A 328 -7.67 -10.56 5.65
N HIS A 329 -6.64 -10.22 4.86
CA HIS A 329 -6.74 -10.35 3.40
C HIS A 329 -6.93 -11.81 2.96
N ILE A 330 -6.40 -12.78 3.73
CA ILE A 330 -6.70 -14.21 3.52
C ILE A 330 -7.96 -14.58 4.30
N PRO A 331 -8.98 -15.16 3.64
CA PRO A 331 -10.21 -15.61 4.28
C PRO A 331 -10.00 -16.56 5.47
N VAL A 332 -8.97 -17.42 5.45
CA VAL A 332 -8.67 -18.31 6.59
C VAL A 332 -8.33 -17.53 7.87
N PHE A 333 -7.65 -16.39 7.76
CA PHE A 333 -7.36 -15.54 8.91
C PHE A 333 -8.63 -14.80 9.37
N CYS A 334 -9.53 -14.42 8.46
CA CYS A 334 -10.85 -13.91 8.85
C CYS A 334 -11.66 -14.95 9.63
N TRP A 335 -11.61 -16.22 9.22
CA TRP A 335 -12.27 -17.32 9.93
C TRP A 335 -11.72 -17.52 11.35
N ILE A 336 -10.39 -17.56 11.50
CA ILE A 336 -9.74 -17.64 12.83
C ILE A 336 -10.09 -16.40 13.67
N ALA A 337 -10.05 -15.21 13.06
CA ALA A 337 -10.36 -13.94 13.71
C ALA A 337 -11.79 -13.89 14.23
N ALA A 338 -12.77 -14.24 13.39
CA ALA A 338 -14.17 -14.32 13.78
C ALA A 338 -14.36 -15.31 14.94
N SER A 339 -13.82 -16.53 14.81
CA SER A 339 -13.99 -17.60 15.81
C SER A 339 -13.43 -17.23 17.20
N VAL A 340 -12.30 -16.51 17.23
CA VAL A 340 -11.65 -16.10 18.48
C VAL A 340 -12.29 -14.84 19.06
N LEU A 341 -12.47 -13.81 18.23
CA LEU A 341 -12.94 -12.50 18.69
C LEU A 341 -14.43 -12.52 19.07
N GLU A 342 -15.26 -13.31 18.38
CA GLU A 342 -16.67 -13.51 18.74
C GLU A 342 -16.81 -13.96 20.20
N LYS A 343 -16.08 -15.00 20.61
CA LYS A 343 -16.12 -15.50 21.99
C LYS A 343 -15.51 -14.54 23.02
N LYS A 344 -14.48 -13.79 22.63
CA LYS A 344 -13.78 -12.88 23.56
C LYS A 344 -14.54 -11.58 23.78
N LEU A 345 -15.03 -10.95 22.71
CA LEU A 345 -15.73 -9.66 22.77
C LEU A 345 -17.17 -9.77 23.29
N THR A 346 -17.73 -10.98 23.36
CA THR A 346 -18.99 -11.25 24.08
C THR A 346 -18.87 -10.91 25.59
N LYS A 347 -17.68 -11.01 26.19
CA LYS A 347 -17.44 -10.59 27.58
C LYS A 347 -17.06 -9.09 27.58
N ARG A 348 -17.66 -8.29 28.48
CA ARG A 348 -17.48 -6.82 28.51
C ARG A 348 -16.08 -6.35 28.94
N ASP A 349 -15.26 -7.21 29.54
CA ASP A 349 -13.88 -6.88 29.90
C ASP A 349 -12.96 -6.92 28.67
N SER A 350 -12.60 -5.74 28.18
CA SER A 350 -11.79 -5.54 26.96
C SER A 350 -10.28 -5.72 27.13
N LYS A 351 -9.79 -5.94 28.38
CA LYS A 351 -8.36 -5.94 28.71
C LYS A 351 -7.54 -7.09 28.09
N ASP A 352 -8.17 -8.20 27.70
CA ASP A 352 -7.49 -9.41 27.19
C ASP A 352 -7.76 -9.70 25.70
N THR A 353 -8.02 -8.66 24.90
CA THR A 353 -8.25 -8.84 23.45
C THR A 353 -6.92 -9.07 22.71
N PRO A 354 -6.82 -10.09 21.83
CA PRO A 354 -5.60 -10.36 21.10
C PRO A 354 -5.25 -9.22 20.13
N LYS A 355 -4.02 -8.73 20.21
CA LYS A 355 -3.47 -7.69 19.34
C LYS A 355 -2.45 -8.22 18.34
N THR A 356 -1.71 -9.26 18.72
CA THR A 356 -0.70 -9.89 17.85
C THR A 356 -1.20 -11.17 17.19
N LEU A 357 -0.52 -11.62 16.13
CA LEU A 357 -0.88 -12.87 15.46
C LEU A 357 -0.68 -14.05 16.41
N THR A 358 0.37 -14.04 17.23
CA THR A 358 0.61 -15.11 18.19
C THR A 358 -0.48 -15.20 19.25
N GLN A 359 -0.96 -14.06 19.76
CA GLN A 359 -2.08 -14.02 20.71
C GLN A 359 -3.36 -14.62 20.11
N MET A 360 -3.67 -14.28 18.85
CA MET A 360 -4.81 -14.88 18.14
C MET A 360 -4.73 -16.40 18.12
N TYR A 361 -3.55 -16.95 17.82
CA TYR A 361 -3.35 -18.39 17.75
C TYR A 361 -3.31 -19.09 19.12
N ILE A 362 -2.82 -18.42 20.17
CA ILE A 362 -2.91 -18.92 21.55
C ILE A 362 -4.37 -19.00 22.00
N PHE A 363 -5.20 -18.01 21.69
CA PHE A 363 -6.62 -18.08 21.99
C PHE A 363 -7.34 -19.13 21.12
N PHE A 364 -6.98 -19.25 19.85
CA PHE A 364 -7.45 -20.34 19.00
C PHE A 364 -7.11 -21.72 19.61
N LEU A 365 -5.88 -21.91 20.10
CA LEU A 365 -5.46 -23.10 20.84
C LEU A 365 -6.29 -23.31 22.10
N SER A 366 -6.60 -22.26 22.84
CA SER A 366 -7.42 -22.33 24.05
C SER A 366 -8.85 -22.82 23.74
N LEU A 367 -9.46 -22.31 22.66
CA LEU A 367 -10.76 -22.78 22.17
C LEU A 367 -10.71 -24.24 21.73
N PHE A 368 -9.62 -24.62 21.07
CA PHE A 368 -9.38 -26.00 20.64
C PHE A 368 -9.24 -26.96 21.83
N VAL A 369 -8.45 -26.58 22.85
CA VAL A 369 -8.28 -27.36 24.08
C VAL A 369 -9.59 -27.50 24.85
N GLU A 370 -10.40 -26.43 24.93
CA GLU A 370 -11.73 -26.49 25.55
C GLU A 370 -12.65 -27.51 24.85
N ASN A 371 -12.64 -27.52 23.51
CA ASN A 371 -13.38 -28.48 22.72
C ASN A 371 -12.86 -29.91 22.88
N MET A 372 -11.54 -30.11 22.98
CA MET A 372 -10.95 -31.43 23.28
C MET A 372 -11.39 -31.94 24.66
N LYS A 373 -11.37 -31.07 25.69
CA LYS A 373 -11.80 -31.44 27.05
C LYS A 373 -13.27 -31.89 27.10
N LYS A 374 -14.16 -31.27 26.33
CA LYS A 374 -15.58 -31.66 26.22
C LYS A 374 -15.78 -33.06 25.62
N ARG A 375 -14.81 -33.59 24.88
CA ARG A 375 -14.88 -34.88 24.18
C ARG A 375 -14.26 -36.04 24.96
N LEU A 376 -13.52 -35.76 26.02
CA LEU A 376 -12.90 -36.77 26.88
C LEU A 376 -13.94 -37.35 27.86
N PRO A 377 -14.20 -38.67 27.86
CA PRO A 377 -15.11 -39.28 28.82
C PRO A 377 -14.50 -39.31 30.23
N GLY A 378 -15.10 -38.55 31.17
CA GLY A 378 -15.28 -38.96 32.56
C GLY A 378 -14.10 -39.12 33.54
N ARG A 379 -12.84 -38.80 33.22
CA ARG A 379 -11.73 -38.78 34.22
C ARG A 379 -11.13 -37.39 34.38
N ARG A 380 -11.42 -36.72 35.51
CA ARG A 380 -11.05 -35.31 35.74
C ARG A 380 -9.56 -35.09 36.01
N GLU A 381 -8.84 -36.02 36.64
CA GLU A 381 -7.44 -35.81 37.04
C GLU A 381 -6.41 -36.24 35.98
N SER A 382 -6.71 -37.22 35.11
CA SER A 382 -5.82 -37.68 34.02
C SER A 382 -5.98 -36.91 32.70
N SER A 383 -6.77 -35.83 32.68
CA SER A 383 -7.16 -35.13 31.44
C SER A 383 -6.15 -34.07 30.97
N ALA A 384 -5.48 -33.36 31.90
CA ALA A 384 -4.56 -32.27 31.56
C ALA A 384 -3.23 -32.79 31.00
N GLU A 385 -2.65 -33.82 31.64
CA GLU A 385 -1.42 -34.47 31.17
C GLU A 385 -1.63 -35.15 29.81
N CYS A 386 -2.79 -35.79 29.60
CA CYS A 386 -3.18 -36.37 28.31
C CYS A 386 -3.27 -35.30 27.21
N VAL A 387 -3.93 -34.17 27.47
CA VAL A 387 -4.00 -33.05 26.52
C VAL A 387 -2.61 -32.50 26.21
N LYS A 388 -1.75 -32.32 27.21
CA LYS A 388 -0.37 -31.85 27.02
C LYS A 388 0.46 -32.82 26.17
N ALA A 389 0.40 -34.11 26.45
CA ALA A 389 1.10 -35.14 25.68
C ALA A 389 0.65 -35.16 24.21
N ASN A 390 -0.66 -35.05 23.98
CA ASN A 390 -1.27 -34.99 22.65
C ASN A 390 -0.85 -33.75 21.86
N LEU A 391 -0.84 -32.57 22.49
CA LEU A 391 -0.39 -31.33 21.87
C LEU A 391 1.10 -31.37 21.52
N LEU A 392 1.94 -31.93 22.39
CA LEU A 392 3.37 -32.12 22.14
C LEU A 392 3.62 -33.09 20.97
N ALA A 393 2.90 -34.22 20.92
CA ALA A 393 3.00 -35.17 19.81
C ALA A 393 2.59 -34.53 18.47
N LEU A 394 1.50 -33.76 18.47
CA LEU A 394 1.03 -33.04 17.28
C LEU A 394 2.04 -31.97 16.84
N GLY A 395 2.56 -31.16 17.77
CA GLY A 395 3.55 -30.15 17.46
C GLY A 395 4.88 -30.74 16.96
N LYS A 396 5.28 -31.90 17.48
CA LYS A 396 6.46 -32.66 16.99
C LYS A 396 6.28 -33.10 15.54
N LEU A 397 5.10 -33.62 15.20
CA LEU A 397 4.76 -33.98 13.82
C LEU A 397 4.77 -32.74 12.93
N ALA A 398 4.12 -31.65 13.37
CA ALA A 398 4.07 -30.38 12.64
C ALA A 398 5.48 -29.86 12.31
N PHE A 399 6.39 -29.87 13.29
CA PHE A 399 7.77 -29.43 13.13
C PHE A 399 8.56 -30.32 12.16
N LYS A 400 8.46 -31.66 12.27
CA LYS A 400 9.15 -32.59 11.36
C LYS A 400 8.68 -32.45 9.92
N GLU A 401 7.37 -32.34 9.70
CA GLU A 401 6.83 -32.18 8.34
C GLU A 401 7.14 -30.79 7.77
N LEU A 402 7.22 -29.76 8.63
CA LEU A 402 7.67 -28.44 8.22
C LEU A 402 9.15 -28.46 7.78
N GLU A 403 10.03 -29.18 8.50
CA GLU A 403 11.43 -29.35 8.10
C GLU A 403 11.60 -30.11 6.78
N LYS A 404 10.69 -31.05 6.48
CA LYS A 404 10.67 -31.79 5.20
C LYS A 404 10.00 -31.01 4.06
N GLY A 405 9.30 -29.92 4.36
CA GLY A 405 8.47 -29.18 3.40
C GLY A 405 7.22 -29.95 2.95
N HIS A 406 6.73 -30.87 3.77
CA HIS A 406 5.55 -31.68 3.47
C HIS A 406 4.27 -31.06 4.04
N LEU A 407 3.21 -31.00 3.22
CA LEU A 407 1.87 -30.51 3.60
C LEU A 407 0.89 -31.65 3.99
N ILE A 408 1.22 -32.89 3.65
CA ILE A 408 0.36 -34.07 3.85
C ILE A 408 1.17 -35.16 4.55
N PHE A 409 0.57 -35.76 5.58
CA PHE A 409 1.15 -36.85 6.38
C PHE A 409 0.16 -38.02 6.50
N TYR A 410 0.69 -39.19 6.85
CA TYR A 410 -0.04 -40.46 6.86
C TYR A 410 -0.40 -40.93 8.26
N GLU A 411 -1.29 -41.93 8.34
CA GLU A 411 -1.57 -42.67 9.56
C GLU A 411 -0.30 -43.29 10.18
N SER A 412 0.60 -43.79 9.33
CA SER A 412 1.93 -44.27 9.75
C SER A 412 2.77 -43.15 10.38
N ASP A 413 2.72 -41.91 9.88
CA ASP A 413 3.41 -40.76 10.47
C ASP A 413 2.82 -40.35 11.83
N LEU A 414 1.49 -40.48 12.01
CA LEU A 414 0.82 -40.27 13.29
C LEU A 414 1.31 -41.28 14.34
N GLN A 415 1.33 -42.57 13.98
CA GLN A 415 1.78 -43.65 14.85
C GLN A 415 3.26 -43.49 15.22
N LEU A 416 4.13 -43.16 14.26
CA LEU A 416 5.56 -42.90 14.47
C LEU A 416 5.84 -41.73 15.44
N ASN A 417 4.89 -40.81 15.60
CA ASN A 417 4.99 -39.69 16.54
C ASN A 417 4.14 -39.89 17.81
N GLY A 418 3.60 -41.09 18.02
CA GLY A 418 2.91 -41.47 19.26
C GLY A 418 1.45 -41.02 19.35
N ILE A 419 0.80 -40.71 18.22
CA ILE A 419 -0.63 -40.35 18.16
C ILE A 419 -1.42 -41.59 17.75
N ASP A 420 -2.31 -42.06 18.65
CA ASP A 420 -3.22 -43.16 18.34
C ASP A 420 -4.34 -42.71 17.38
N VAL A 421 -4.68 -43.57 16.42
CA VAL A 421 -5.65 -43.34 15.34
C VAL A 421 -7.07 -43.18 15.90
N THR A 422 -7.37 -43.82 17.04
CA THR A 422 -8.63 -43.61 17.76
C THR A 422 -8.77 -42.17 18.30
N GLN A 423 -7.64 -41.53 18.61
CA GLN A 423 -7.58 -40.12 19.05
C GLN A 423 -7.51 -39.13 17.88
N ALA A 424 -7.42 -39.58 16.63
CA ALA A 424 -7.38 -38.68 15.47
C ALA A 424 -8.65 -37.81 15.33
N SER A 425 -9.80 -38.35 15.76
CA SER A 425 -11.07 -37.61 15.85
C SER A 425 -11.03 -36.44 16.85
N MET A 426 -10.15 -36.50 17.86
CA MET A 426 -9.99 -35.44 18.88
C MET A 426 -9.39 -34.18 18.30
N PHE A 427 -8.58 -34.29 17.24
CA PHE A 427 -7.90 -33.16 16.61
C PHE A 427 -8.61 -32.59 15.39
N SER A 428 -9.85 -33.03 15.15
CA SER A 428 -10.69 -32.49 14.08
C SER A 428 -10.84 -30.96 14.22
N GLY A 429 -10.55 -30.23 13.15
CA GLY A 429 -10.52 -28.76 13.12
C GLY A 429 -9.11 -28.13 13.18
N VAL A 430 -8.07 -28.91 13.53
CA VAL A 430 -6.65 -28.50 13.41
C VAL A 430 -6.02 -29.11 12.16
N TYR A 431 -6.31 -30.39 11.93
CA TYR A 431 -6.09 -31.05 10.64
C TYR A 431 -7.40 -31.61 10.11
N THR A 432 -7.52 -31.64 8.80
CA THR A 432 -8.61 -32.28 8.07
C THR A 432 -8.20 -33.70 7.71
N GLN A 433 -9.02 -34.66 8.11
CA GLN A 433 -8.96 -36.01 7.56
C GLN A 433 -9.47 -35.95 6.13
N ILE A 434 -8.70 -36.50 5.19
CA ILE A 434 -9.01 -36.41 3.75
C ILE A 434 -10.11 -37.42 3.32
N PHE A 435 -10.60 -38.28 4.23
CA PHE A 435 -11.46 -39.41 3.88
C PHE A 435 -12.97 -39.17 4.12
N ASN A 436 -13.77 -39.46 3.09
CA ASN A 436 -15.20 -39.78 3.13
C ASN A 436 -15.37 -41.30 3.27
N GLU A 437 -16.27 -41.78 4.12
CA GLU A 437 -16.60 -43.21 4.31
C GLU A 437 -17.13 -43.93 3.05
N GLU A 438 -17.29 -43.24 1.92
CA GLU A 438 -17.95 -43.73 0.69
C GLU A 438 -17.01 -44.43 -0.32
N LEU A 439 -15.68 -44.27 -0.22
CA LEU A 439 -14.72 -44.88 -1.15
C LEU A 439 -14.17 -46.21 -0.61
N THR A 440 -14.77 -47.34 -0.98
CA THR A 440 -14.42 -48.72 -0.56
C THR A 440 -13.05 -49.25 -1.04
N LEU A 441 -12.22 -48.44 -1.70
CA LEU A 441 -11.12 -48.91 -2.57
C LEU A 441 -9.68 -48.64 -2.08
N CYS A 442 -9.47 -48.08 -0.86
CA CYS A 442 -8.14 -47.71 -0.33
C CYS A 442 -7.95 -48.08 1.15
N GLN A 443 -6.71 -48.48 1.51
CA GLN A 443 -6.36 -49.10 2.82
C GLN A 443 -5.66 -48.18 3.84
N GLU A 444 -5.25 -46.94 3.52
CA GLU A 444 -4.50 -46.06 4.46
C GLU A 444 -5.08 -44.64 4.53
N ARG A 445 -5.18 -44.06 5.74
CA ARG A 445 -5.74 -42.71 5.97
C ARG A 445 -4.69 -41.61 5.80
N MET A 446 -5.07 -40.51 5.14
CA MET A 446 -4.22 -39.31 4.94
C MET A 446 -4.77 -38.09 5.68
N PHE A 447 -3.88 -37.22 6.13
CA PHE A 447 -4.17 -36.02 6.92
C PHE A 447 -3.37 -34.81 6.44
N CYS A 448 -3.95 -33.62 6.56
CA CYS A 448 -3.26 -32.34 6.35
C CYS A 448 -3.76 -31.28 7.34
N PHE A 449 -2.90 -30.35 7.72
CA PHE A 449 -3.33 -29.19 8.52
C PHE A 449 -4.31 -28.33 7.70
N VAL A 450 -5.30 -27.73 8.37
CA VAL A 450 -6.30 -26.85 7.71
C VAL A 450 -5.60 -25.70 6.96
N HIS A 451 -4.50 -25.21 7.51
CA HIS A 451 -3.66 -24.18 6.90
C HIS A 451 -2.20 -24.34 7.33
N LEU A 452 -1.25 -23.88 6.49
CA LEU A 452 0.18 -23.93 6.80
C LEU A 452 0.53 -23.14 8.07
N SER A 453 -0.10 -21.99 8.29
CA SER A 453 0.09 -21.19 9.51
C SER A 453 -0.29 -21.94 10.80
N ILE A 454 -1.24 -22.87 10.73
CA ILE A 454 -1.59 -23.72 11.88
C ILE A 454 -0.45 -24.72 12.13
N GLN A 455 0.08 -25.35 11.08
CA GLN A 455 1.26 -26.22 11.18
C GLN A 455 2.46 -25.46 11.76
N GLU A 456 2.74 -24.25 11.26
CA GLU A 456 3.84 -23.40 11.73
C GLU A 456 3.67 -23.00 13.21
N PHE A 457 2.43 -22.70 13.65
CA PHE A 457 2.13 -22.42 15.05
C PHE A 457 2.39 -23.62 15.96
N PHE A 458 1.87 -24.81 15.60
CA PHE A 458 2.09 -26.02 16.40
C PHE A 458 3.57 -26.45 16.41
N ALA A 459 4.29 -26.24 15.31
CA ALA A 459 5.73 -26.42 15.26
C ALA A 459 6.46 -25.47 16.22
N ALA A 460 6.11 -24.17 16.23
CA ALA A 460 6.69 -23.18 17.13
C ALA A 460 6.39 -23.50 18.59
N LEU A 461 5.15 -23.90 18.89
CA LEU A 461 4.73 -24.34 20.22
C LEU A 461 5.54 -25.56 20.69
N TYR A 462 5.79 -26.54 19.82
CA TYR A 462 6.63 -27.69 20.16
C TYR A 462 8.07 -27.27 20.51
N VAL A 463 8.71 -26.45 19.66
CA VAL A 463 10.07 -25.95 19.93
C VAL A 463 10.13 -25.19 21.26
N PHE A 464 9.14 -24.33 21.50
CA PHE A 464 9.02 -23.57 22.74
C PHE A 464 8.86 -24.49 23.97
N LEU A 465 7.89 -25.41 23.94
CA LEU A 465 7.60 -26.29 25.08
C LEU A 465 8.74 -27.29 25.35
N THR A 466 9.37 -27.86 24.33
CA THR A 466 10.51 -28.78 24.49
C THR A 466 11.73 -28.09 25.09
N PHE A 467 11.96 -26.81 24.75
CA PHE A 467 13.03 -26.05 25.39
C PHE A 467 12.73 -25.79 26.87
N HIS A 468 11.53 -25.30 27.19
CA HIS A 468 11.16 -24.93 28.56
C HIS A 468 11.02 -26.16 29.48
N ASN A 469 10.39 -27.23 28.99
CA ASN A 469 10.15 -28.44 29.77
C ASN A 469 11.39 -29.32 29.86
N ASP A 470 12.11 -29.54 28.75
CA ASP A 470 13.15 -30.58 28.63
C ASP A 470 14.57 -30.01 28.43
N ASN A 471 14.74 -28.68 28.46
CA ASN A 471 16.00 -27.99 28.20
C ASN A 471 16.67 -28.36 26.87
N THR A 472 15.86 -28.69 25.86
CA THR A 472 16.37 -29.20 24.59
C THR A 472 16.08 -28.23 23.45
N ASN A 473 17.15 -27.69 22.85
CA ASN A 473 17.04 -26.89 21.63
C ASN A 473 17.01 -27.82 20.39
N VAL A 474 15.82 -28.08 19.86
CA VAL A 474 15.62 -28.95 18.68
C VAL A 474 16.06 -28.33 17.35
N LEU A 475 16.38 -27.03 17.32
CA LEU A 475 16.82 -26.34 16.10
C LEU A 475 18.30 -26.61 15.79
N ILE A 476 19.09 -27.05 16.77
CA ILE A 476 20.52 -27.34 16.61
C ILE A 476 20.73 -28.85 16.51
N LYS A 477 21.13 -29.33 15.33
CA LYS A 477 21.52 -30.75 15.14
C LYS A 477 22.85 -31.00 15.85
N ARG A 478 22.84 -31.80 16.93
CA ARG A 478 24.06 -32.25 17.62
C ARG A 478 24.88 -33.16 16.70
N SER A 479 26.11 -32.78 16.36
CA SER A 479 27.06 -33.71 15.73
C SER A 479 27.62 -34.68 16.78
N SER A 480 27.84 -35.93 16.38
CA SER A 480 28.26 -37.02 17.28
C SER A 480 29.58 -36.78 18.01
N SER A 481 30.40 -35.83 17.55
CA SER A 481 31.76 -35.53 18.00
C SER A 481 31.83 -34.55 19.19
N SER A 482 30.74 -33.87 19.55
CA SER A 482 30.74 -32.84 20.61
C SER A 482 30.23 -33.35 21.97
N ARG A 483 30.36 -34.65 22.25
CA ARG A 483 29.88 -35.27 23.50
C ARG A 483 30.82 -35.10 24.71
N TRP A 484 32.02 -34.55 24.54
CA TRP A 484 33.09 -34.52 25.57
C TRP A 484 33.33 -33.17 26.27
N PHE A 485 32.61 -32.11 25.92
CA PHE A 485 32.61 -30.87 26.72
C PHE A 485 31.17 -30.55 27.16
N GLN A 486 30.76 -31.16 28.27
CA GLN A 486 29.56 -30.70 28.99
C GLN A 486 29.97 -29.62 29.99
N SER A 487 29.73 -28.36 29.65
CA SER A 487 29.40 -27.28 30.60
C SER A 487 29.24 -25.98 29.84
N ARG A 488 27.99 -25.60 29.59
CA ARG A 488 27.43 -24.23 29.73
C ARG A 488 26.02 -24.26 29.15
N GLU A 489 25.08 -23.83 29.96
CA GLU A 489 23.64 -23.84 29.74
C GLU A 489 23.24 -23.51 28.29
N SER A 490 22.27 -24.24 27.74
CA SER A 490 21.59 -23.81 26.52
C SER A 490 20.85 -22.52 26.83
N SER A 491 21.51 -21.38 26.64
CA SER A 491 20.90 -20.08 26.88
C SER A 491 19.68 -19.93 25.96
N GLU A 492 18.58 -19.44 26.52
CA GLU A 492 17.36 -19.10 25.78
C GLU A 492 17.67 -18.22 24.55
N LEU A 493 18.67 -17.34 24.68
CA LEU A 493 19.22 -16.54 23.57
C LEU A 493 19.67 -17.39 22.37
N ASN A 494 20.34 -18.51 22.60
CA ASN A 494 20.81 -19.39 21.53
C ASN A 494 19.66 -20.07 20.79
N LEU A 495 18.52 -20.33 21.46
CA LEU A 495 17.31 -20.84 20.81
C LEU A 495 16.79 -19.84 19.79
N TYR A 496 16.54 -18.60 20.20
CA TYR A 496 15.97 -17.59 19.32
C TYR A 496 16.95 -17.16 18.22
N LYS A 497 18.26 -17.05 18.50
CA LYS A 497 19.27 -16.82 17.45
C LYS A 497 19.28 -17.93 16.41
N ALA A 498 19.22 -19.20 16.82
CA ALA A 498 19.15 -20.33 15.89
C ALA A 498 17.86 -20.30 15.05
N ALA A 499 16.72 -19.91 15.64
CA ALA A 499 15.47 -19.75 14.92
C ALA A 499 15.53 -18.64 13.86
N ILE A 500 16.10 -17.48 14.21
CA ILE A 500 16.29 -16.34 13.30
C ILE A 500 17.16 -16.76 12.12
N GLU A 501 18.30 -17.41 12.38
CA GLU A 501 19.19 -17.87 11.30
C GLU A 501 18.52 -18.93 10.42
N LYS A 502 17.75 -19.86 11.00
CA LYS A 502 16.99 -20.87 10.23
C LYS A 502 15.95 -20.23 9.31
N ALA A 503 15.25 -19.19 9.78
CA ALA A 503 14.31 -18.44 8.95
C ALA A 503 15.03 -17.64 7.84
N LEU A 504 16.17 -17.00 8.14
CA LEU A 504 16.96 -16.27 7.15
C LEU A 504 17.54 -17.16 6.06
N GLN A 505 17.96 -18.39 6.39
CA GLN A 505 18.47 -19.38 5.45
C GLN A 505 17.38 -20.05 4.58
N SER A 506 16.12 -19.97 4.99
CA SER A 506 15.01 -20.59 4.27
C SER A 506 14.63 -19.79 3.04
N GLU A 507 15.05 -20.21 1.83
CA GLU A 507 14.78 -19.49 0.57
C GLU A 507 13.27 -19.25 0.33
N SER A 508 12.41 -20.25 0.55
CA SER A 508 10.96 -20.13 0.38
C SER A 508 10.23 -19.43 1.54
N GLY A 509 10.92 -19.13 2.64
CA GLY A 509 10.33 -18.42 3.78
C GLY A 509 9.37 -19.24 4.64
N HIS A 510 9.32 -20.57 4.49
CA HIS A 510 8.48 -21.50 5.29
C HIS A 510 8.77 -21.55 6.80
N PHE A 511 9.74 -20.76 7.28
CA PHE A 511 10.02 -20.59 8.71
C PHE A 511 9.69 -19.18 9.22
N ASP A 512 9.12 -18.30 8.39
CA ASP A 512 8.87 -16.91 8.75
C ASP A 512 7.76 -16.75 9.79
N ILE A 513 6.58 -17.31 9.53
CA ILE A 513 5.50 -17.27 10.52
C ILE A 513 5.85 -18.13 11.73
N PHE A 514 6.54 -19.26 11.52
CA PHE A 514 7.10 -20.05 12.61
C PHE A 514 7.97 -19.19 13.54
N LEU A 515 8.86 -18.36 12.99
CA LEU A 515 9.73 -17.47 13.76
C LEU A 515 8.90 -16.42 14.52
N ARG A 516 7.91 -15.81 13.86
CA ARG A 516 6.98 -14.85 14.48
C ARG A 516 6.27 -15.47 15.69
N PHE A 517 5.73 -16.68 15.54
CA PHE A 517 5.08 -17.40 16.64
C PHE A 517 6.04 -17.76 17.77
N LEU A 518 7.24 -18.24 17.44
CA LEU A 518 8.21 -18.63 18.47
C LEU A 518 8.66 -17.43 19.31
N LEU A 519 8.90 -16.28 18.67
CA LEU A 519 9.22 -15.02 19.36
C LEU A 519 8.01 -14.45 20.10
N GLY A 520 6.81 -14.54 19.54
CA GLY A 520 5.59 -14.14 20.23
C GLY A 520 5.34 -14.99 21.49
N LEU A 521 5.61 -16.29 21.47
CA LEU A 521 5.48 -17.19 22.62
C LEU A 521 6.47 -16.83 23.74
N SER A 522 7.60 -16.19 23.44
CA SER A 522 8.56 -15.74 24.45
C SER A 522 8.06 -14.55 25.29
N MET A 523 6.95 -13.91 24.92
CA MET A 523 6.40 -12.77 25.65
C MET A 523 5.68 -13.21 26.94
N GLU A 524 5.99 -12.59 28.08
CA GLU A 524 5.39 -12.93 29.39
C GLU A 524 3.85 -13.05 29.40
N PRO A 525 3.07 -12.11 28.79
CA PRO A 525 1.61 -12.24 28.75
C PRO A 525 1.12 -13.47 27.98
N ASN A 526 1.89 -13.89 26.97
CA ASN A 526 1.57 -15.06 26.16
C ASN A 526 1.94 -16.35 26.90
N GLN A 527 3.02 -16.34 27.68
CA GLN A 527 3.41 -17.47 28.53
C GLN A 527 2.37 -17.74 29.62
N GLU A 528 1.77 -16.71 30.21
CA GLU A 528 0.66 -16.83 31.17
C GLU A 528 -0.46 -17.72 30.61
N LEU A 529 -0.85 -17.48 29.35
CA LEU A 529 -1.92 -18.20 28.67
C LEU A 529 -1.57 -19.68 28.39
N VAL A 530 -0.28 -19.97 28.22
CA VAL A 530 0.24 -21.31 27.88
C VAL A 530 0.83 -22.02 29.11
N ARG A 531 0.84 -21.39 30.30
CA ARG A 531 1.51 -21.91 31.51
C ARG A 531 1.05 -23.31 31.89
N HIS A 532 -0.22 -23.64 31.69
CA HIS A 532 -0.77 -24.97 31.94
C HIS A 532 -0.13 -26.10 31.09
N LEU A 533 0.61 -25.76 30.03
CA LEU A 533 1.40 -26.68 29.21
C LEU A 533 2.89 -26.70 29.58
N MET A 534 3.37 -25.77 30.41
CA MET A 534 4.78 -25.65 30.82
C MET A 534 5.04 -26.38 32.14
N THR A 535 6.22 -26.97 32.31
CA THR A 535 6.69 -27.54 33.60
C THR A 535 7.77 -26.69 34.27
N THR A 536 8.53 -25.92 33.50
CA THR A 536 9.59 -25.06 34.01
C THR A 536 9.63 -23.78 33.19
N ASP A 537 9.78 -22.64 33.85
CA ASP A 537 10.08 -21.38 33.19
C ASP A 537 11.60 -21.20 33.16
N ARG A 538 12.14 -21.05 31.96
CA ARG A 538 13.59 -20.88 31.68
C ARG A 538 13.87 -19.53 31.05
N THR A 539 12.93 -18.59 31.16
CA THR A 539 13.06 -17.28 30.55
C THR A 539 13.96 -16.37 31.35
N HIS A 540 14.76 -15.56 30.63
CA HIS A 540 15.64 -14.58 31.26
C HIS A 540 15.30 -13.17 30.78
N GLN A 541 15.09 -12.27 31.74
CA GLN A 541 14.66 -10.89 31.48
C GLN A 541 15.60 -10.11 30.53
N ARG A 542 16.90 -10.43 30.53
CA ARG A 542 17.90 -9.81 29.63
C ARG A 542 17.88 -10.37 28.20
N THR A 543 17.40 -11.59 28.00
CA THR A 543 17.44 -12.28 26.70
C THR A 543 16.60 -11.56 25.65
N ARG A 544 15.43 -11.03 26.03
CA ARG A 544 14.56 -10.29 25.11
C ARG A 544 15.25 -9.08 24.48
N ALA A 545 15.91 -8.25 25.29
CA ALA A 545 16.62 -7.07 24.80
C ALA A 545 17.77 -7.44 23.84
N GLU A 546 18.47 -8.54 24.13
CA GLU A 546 19.53 -9.06 23.26
C GLU A 546 18.99 -9.64 21.94
N VAL A 547 17.84 -10.32 21.96
CA VAL A 547 17.16 -10.81 20.74
C VAL A 547 16.68 -9.63 19.89
N GLN A 548 16.04 -8.63 20.49
CA GLN A 548 15.59 -7.41 19.79
C GLN A 548 16.79 -6.70 19.14
N LYS A 549 17.89 -6.53 19.87
CA LYS A 549 19.13 -5.95 19.34
C LYS A 549 19.66 -6.75 18.15
N TYR A 550 19.71 -8.08 18.28
CA TYR A 550 20.19 -8.96 17.23
C TYR A 550 19.31 -8.93 15.97
N ILE A 551 17.98 -8.85 16.12
CA ILE A 551 17.05 -8.67 14.99
C ILE A 551 17.33 -7.36 14.27
N LYS A 552 17.49 -6.25 15.00
CA LYS A 552 17.81 -4.94 14.41
C LYS A 552 19.14 -4.94 13.66
N GLU A 553 20.17 -5.60 14.20
CA GLU A 553 21.45 -5.79 13.51
C GLU A 553 21.28 -6.56 12.20
N LYS A 554 20.46 -7.63 12.19
CA LYS A 554 20.16 -8.39 10.97
C LYS A 554 19.37 -7.59 9.94
N ILE A 555 18.45 -6.71 10.37
CA ILE A 555 17.76 -5.77 9.47
C ILE A 555 18.75 -4.79 8.84
N LYS A 556 19.69 -4.24 9.62
CA LYS A 556 20.73 -3.32 9.12
C LYS A 556 21.66 -3.98 8.08
N LEU A 557 21.93 -5.29 8.22
CA LEU A 557 22.81 -6.04 7.32
C LEU A 557 22.09 -6.67 6.09
N SER A 558 20.77 -6.82 6.14
CA SER A 558 20.02 -7.52 5.10
C SER A 558 19.87 -6.66 3.83
N LYS A 559 20.03 -7.31 2.67
CA LYS A 559 19.81 -6.72 1.34
C LYS A 559 18.43 -7.00 0.78
N SER A 560 17.68 -7.94 1.37
CA SER A 560 16.35 -8.34 0.90
C SER A 560 15.27 -7.58 1.67
N PRO A 561 14.41 -6.80 0.97
CA PRO A 561 13.25 -6.13 1.57
C PRO A 561 12.33 -7.10 2.33
N ASP A 562 12.04 -8.27 1.75
CA ASP A 562 11.11 -9.24 2.34
C ASP A 562 11.65 -9.87 3.63
N ARG A 563 12.99 -10.06 3.71
CA ARG A 563 13.64 -10.50 4.95
C ARG A 563 13.58 -9.44 6.03
N CYS A 564 13.82 -8.17 5.66
CA CYS A 564 13.70 -7.06 6.59
C CYS A 564 12.27 -6.94 7.12
N LEU A 565 11.27 -7.13 6.25
CA LEU A 565 9.87 -7.08 6.61
C LEU A 565 9.46 -8.19 7.59
N ASN A 566 9.86 -9.44 7.33
CA ASN A 566 9.59 -10.53 8.29
C ASN A 566 10.24 -10.28 9.65
N LEU A 567 11.50 -9.81 9.67
CA LEU A 567 12.19 -9.46 10.91
C LEU A 567 11.53 -8.27 11.63
N PHE A 568 10.97 -7.32 10.89
CA PHE A 568 10.18 -6.23 11.44
C PHE A 568 8.90 -6.74 12.11
N HIS A 569 8.18 -7.68 11.49
CA HIS A 569 7.03 -8.32 12.14
C HIS A 569 7.40 -9.11 13.39
N CYS A 570 8.60 -9.69 13.42
CA CYS A 570 9.14 -10.31 14.62
C CYS A 570 9.32 -9.29 15.76
N LEU A 571 9.76 -8.06 15.46
CA LEU A 571 9.81 -6.97 16.45
C LEU A 571 8.42 -6.57 16.94
N ASN A 572 7.42 -6.52 16.04
CA ASN A 572 6.03 -6.27 16.43
C ASN A 572 5.46 -7.37 17.34
N GLU A 573 5.73 -8.65 17.09
CA GLU A 573 5.34 -9.75 18.00
C GLU A 573 6.03 -9.63 19.38
N LEU A 574 7.24 -9.06 19.43
CA LEU A 574 7.96 -8.73 20.66
C LEU A 574 7.54 -7.38 21.27
N ASN A 575 6.50 -6.73 20.73
CA ASN A 575 6.01 -5.41 21.12
C ASN A 575 7.12 -4.35 21.18
N ASP A 576 8.06 -4.40 20.21
CA ASP A 576 9.15 -3.45 20.07
C ASP A 576 8.90 -2.47 18.92
N HIS A 577 8.46 -1.26 19.27
CA HIS A 577 8.26 -0.16 18.32
C HIS A 577 9.49 0.74 18.19
N SER A 578 10.56 0.46 18.95
CA SER A 578 11.69 1.38 19.02
C SER A 578 12.50 1.45 17.72
N LEU A 579 12.40 0.48 16.80
CA LEU A 579 12.98 0.63 15.46
C LEU A 579 12.20 1.65 14.61
N VAL A 580 10.87 1.69 14.73
CA VAL A 580 10.04 2.70 14.08
C VAL A 580 10.36 4.07 14.68
N GLU A 581 10.46 4.16 16.00
CA GLU A 581 10.83 5.39 16.71
C GLU A 581 12.28 5.83 16.43
N GLU A 582 13.24 4.90 16.32
CA GLU A 582 14.64 5.16 15.94
C GLU A 582 14.67 5.76 14.53
N ILE A 583 14.00 5.11 13.57
CA ILE A 583 13.92 5.59 12.19
C ILE A 583 13.20 6.96 12.14
N GLN A 584 12.05 7.11 12.80
CA GLN A 584 11.31 8.37 12.88
C GLN A 584 12.09 9.49 13.58
N SER A 585 12.82 9.20 14.66
CA SER A 585 13.62 10.19 15.39
C SER A 585 14.87 10.63 14.62
N HIS A 586 15.47 9.72 13.83
CA HIS A 586 16.51 10.07 12.86
C HIS A 586 16.01 11.07 11.82
N PHE A 587 14.73 10.99 11.45
CA PHE A 587 14.08 11.90 10.52
C PHE A 587 13.66 13.23 11.17
N VAL A 588 13.03 13.20 12.35
CA VAL A 588 12.63 14.41 13.11
C VAL A 588 13.82 15.29 13.52
N SER A 589 14.99 14.70 13.75
CA SER A 589 16.18 15.46 14.14
C SER A 589 16.87 16.20 12.99
N GLY A 590 16.43 16.02 11.72
CA GLY A 590 17.01 16.66 10.54
C GLY A 590 18.50 16.33 10.34
N ARG A 591 18.99 15.24 10.94
CA ARG A 591 20.44 14.95 11.12
C ARG A 591 20.98 13.82 10.25
N LEU A 592 20.27 13.39 9.21
CA LEU A 592 20.84 12.47 8.24
C LEU A 592 21.21 13.23 6.96
N LYS A 593 22.53 13.37 6.74
CA LYS A 593 23.08 13.51 5.40
C LYS A 593 22.54 12.34 4.56
N SER A 594 22.17 12.58 3.32
CA SER A 594 21.56 11.64 2.39
C SER A 594 22.49 10.47 1.97
N ALA A 595 22.91 9.64 2.93
CA ALA A 595 23.50 8.33 2.74
C ALA A 595 23.45 7.57 4.07
N ASP A 596 22.76 6.42 4.09
CA ASP A 596 23.01 5.22 4.92
C ASP A 596 21.75 4.35 5.18
N LEU A 597 20.59 4.68 4.60
CA LEU A 597 19.48 3.70 4.54
C LEU A 597 19.60 2.85 3.28
N SER A 598 19.71 1.53 3.47
CA SER A 598 19.69 0.56 2.37
C SER A 598 18.32 0.57 1.67
N PRO A 599 18.23 0.14 0.40
CA PRO A 599 16.95 0.00 -0.29
C PRO A 599 15.92 -0.83 0.48
N ALA A 600 16.37 -1.84 1.24
CA ALA A 600 15.51 -2.66 2.07
C ALA A 600 14.97 -1.90 3.30
N GLN A 601 15.76 -1.00 3.88
CA GLN A 601 15.30 -0.14 4.97
C GLN A 601 14.30 0.90 4.49
N TRP A 602 14.49 1.47 3.28
CA TRP A 602 13.49 2.33 2.64
C TRP A 602 12.17 1.58 2.40
N ALA A 603 12.23 0.36 1.85
CA ALA A 603 11.03 -0.45 1.64
C ALA A 603 10.31 -0.77 2.97
N THR A 604 11.06 -1.04 4.03
CA THR A 604 10.52 -1.27 5.38
C THR A 604 9.86 -0.01 5.94
N LEU A 605 10.48 1.16 5.80
CA LEU A 605 9.90 2.44 6.22
C LEU A 605 8.61 2.75 5.48
N VAL A 606 8.61 2.60 4.16
CA VAL A 606 7.41 2.79 3.33
C VAL A 606 6.30 1.85 3.79
N PHE A 607 6.62 0.58 4.04
CA PHE A 607 5.66 -0.38 4.58
C PHE A 607 5.09 0.13 5.90
N VAL A 608 5.93 0.51 6.87
CA VAL A 608 5.47 0.99 8.18
C VAL A 608 4.57 2.21 8.07
N LEU A 609 4.94 3.20 7.26
CA LEU A 609 4.14 4.43 7.09
C LEU A 609 2.79 4.15 6.41
N LEU A 610 2.76 3.28 5.41
CA LEU A 610 1.53 2.83 4.74
C LEU A 610 0.71 1.84 5.57
N THR A 611 1.28 1.34 6.67
CA THR A 611 0.63 0.37 7.53
C THR A 611 0.40 0.88 8.95
N SER A 612 0.59 2.17 9.21
CA SER A 612 0.22 2.79 10.50
C SER A 612 -1.27 2.62 10.80
N GLU A 613 -1.64 2.58 12.09
CA GLU A 613 -3.04 2.50 12.57
C GLU A 613 -3.81 3.81 12.28
N GLU A 614 -3.10 4.92 12.15
CA GLU A 614 -3.66 6.22 11.78
C GLU A 614 -3.66 6.39 10.26
N GLU A 615 -4.79 6.85 9.68
CA GLU A 615 -4.81 7.30 8.29
C GLU A 615 -3.80 8.41 8.12
N LEU A 616 -2.87 8.24 7.18
CA LEU A 616 -1.85 9.23 6.89
C LEU A 616 -2.51 10.48 6.27
N GLN A 617 -2.96 11.42 7.10
CA GLN A 617 -3.61 12.64 6.62
C GLN A 617 -2.60 13.55 5.90
N GLU A 618 -1.42 13.72 6.51
CA GLU A 618 -0.37 14.63 6.04
C GLU A 618 0.94 13.89 5.78
N PHE A 619 1.45 14.02 4.56
CA PHE A 619 2.80 13.63 4.16
C PHE A 619 3.67 14.89 4.05
N ASP A 620 4.67 15.02 4.92
CA ASP A 620 5.63 16.13 4.91
C ASP A 620 7.03 15.59 4.62
N LEU A 621 7.52 15.83 3.39
CA LEU A 621 8.83 15.35 2.97
C LEU A 621 9.96 15.98 3.80
N GLY A 622 9.77 17.20 4.28
CA GLY A 622 10.69 17.91 5.14
C GLY A 622 10.91 17.24 6.50
N ARG A 623 9.92 16.48 7.00
CA ARG A 623 10.08 15.66 8.22
C ARG A 623 10.96 14.44 8.02
N PHE A 624 11.11 13.97 6.78
CA PHE A 624 11.97 12.84 6.43
C PHE A 624 13.34 13.33 5.97
N SER A 625 13.42 13.68 4.69
CA SER A 625 14.64 14.15 4.06
C SER A 625 14.25 15.01 2.87
N ARG A 626 14.74 16.25 2.87
CA ARG A 626 14.61 17.17 1.74
C ARG A 626 15.53 16.69 0.61
N SER A 627 15.03 15.85 -0.27
CA SER A 627 15.74 15.42 -1.49
C SER A 627 14.78 14.77 -2.50
N GLU A 628 15.17 14.80 -3.78
CA GLU A 628 14.44 14.05 -4.81
C GLU A 628 14.50 12.53 -4.59
N GLU A 629 15.62 11.98 -4.11
CA GLU A 629 15.72 10.55 -3.84
C GLU A 629 14.70 10.12 -2.77
N ALA A 630 14.61 10.86 -1.67
CA ALA A 630 13.65 10.58 -0.62
C ALA A 630 12.20 10.68 -1.13
N LEU A 631 11.89 11.71 -1.95
CA LEU A 631 10.59 11.81 -2.61
C LEU A 631 10.28 10.55 -3.41
N LEU A 632 11.20 10.13 -4.30
CA LEU A 632 11.01 8.97 -5.17
C LEU A 632 10.79 7.68 -4.37
N ARG A 633 11.53 7.48 -3.26
CA ARG A 633 11.36 6.33 -2.36
C ARG A 633 10.03 6.37 -1.61
N LEU A 634 9.53 7.56 -1.27
CA LEU A 634 8.33 7.77 -0.47
C LEU A 634 7.07 8.09 -1.28
N LEU A 635 7.14 8.10 -2.63
CA LEU A 635 5.96 8.28 -3.49
C LEU A 635 4.77 7.39 -3.11
N PRO A 636 4.95 6.09 -2.73
CA PRO A 636 3.82 5.28 -2.29
C PRO A 636 3.11 5.86 -1.06
N VAL A 637 3.86 6.40 -0.10
CA VAL A 637 3.34 7.04 1.11
C VAL A 637 2.57 8.31 0.76
N MET A 638 3.14 9.14 -0.12
CA MET A 638 2.49 10.36 -0.61
C MET A 638 1.16 10.05 -1.32
N LYS A 639 1.07 8.99 -2.13
CA LYS A 639 -0.17 8.60 -2.83
C LYS A 639 -1.32 8.27 -1.88
N ALA A 640 -1.00 7.76 -0.68
CA ALA A 640 -1.97 7.43 0.35
C ALA A 640 -2.41 8.64 1.19
N ALA A 641 -1.72 9.78 1.08
CA ALA A 641 -2.01 10.98 1.85
C ALA A 641 -3.16 11.82 1.28
N GLN A 642 -3.75 12.68 2.12
CA GLN A 642 -4.65 13.75 1.66
C GLN A 642 -3.91 15.07 1.45
N ILE A 643 -2.86 15.33 2.22
CA ILE A 643 -2.06 16.57 2.17
C ILE A 643 -0.60 16.18 1.92
N ALA A 644 0.04 16.77 0.91
CA ALA A 644 1.46 16.59 0.61
C ALA A 644 2.21 17.93 0.72
N LYS A 645 3.10 18.04 1.71
CA LYS A 645 4.01 19.18 1.91
C LYS A 645 5.40 18.82 1.37
N LEU A 646 5.71 19.36 0.21
CA LEU A 646 6.97 19.17 -0.51
C LEU A 646 7.76 20.49 -0.63
N ASN A 647 7.39 21.50 0.15
CA ASN A 647 7.98 22.82 0.09
C ASN A 647 9.45 22.82 0.57
N ALA A 648 10.29 23.60 -0.10
CA ALA A 648 11.73 23.73 0.21
C ALA A 648 12.46 22.38 0.32
N CYS A 649 12.18 21.44 -0.60
CA CYS A 649 12.70 20.07 -0.56
C CYS A 649 13.79 19.78 -1.61
N TYR A 650 14.35 20.82 -2.24
CA TYR A 650 15.35 20.72 -3.32
C TYR A 650 14.84 19.95 -4.54
N LEU A 651 13.55 20.06 -4.83
CA LEU A 651 12.96 19.44 -5.99
C LEU A 651 13.25 20.29 -7.24
N THR A 652 13.55 19.61 -8.34
CA THR A 652 13.77 20.20 -9.65
C THR A 652 12.90 19.51 -10.70
N MET A 653 13.01 19.96 -11.95
CA MET A 653 12.26 19.37 -13.06
C MET A 653 12.49 17.85 -13.26
N THR A 654 13.57 17.27 -12.75
CA THR A 654 13.88 15.83 -12.92
C THR A 654 12.91 14.91 -12.19
N CYS A 655 12.32 15.34 -11.08
CA CYS A 655 11.36 14.53 -10.33
C CYS A 655 9.90 14.71 -10.78
N CYS A 656 9.60 15.73 -11.59
CA CYS A 656 8.25 16.12 -11.97
C CYS A 656 7.49 15.02 -12.73
N GLU A 657 8.13 14.30 -13.65
CA GLU A 657 7.50 13.18 -14.37
C GLU A 657 7.03 12.05 -13.41
N LYS A 658 7.87 11.71 -12.43
CA LYS A 658 7.53 10.67 -11.44
C LYS A 658 6.47 11.15 -10.46
N LEU A 659 6.55 12.43 -10.08
CA LEU A 659 5.54 13.08 -9.23
C LEU A 659 4.18 13.16 -9.94
N ALA A 660 4.13 13.50 -11.23
CA ALA A 660 2.92 13.55 -12.04
C ALA A 660 2.19 12.19 -12.09
N ASN A 661 2.94 11.12 -12.34
CA ASN A 661 2.43 9.75 -12.29
C ASN A 661 1.92 9.33 -10.89
N ALA A 662 2.39 9.99 -9.84
CA ALA A 662 1.92 9.74 -8.49
C ALA A 662 0.64 10.52 -8.16
N ILE A 663 0.56 11.78 -8.58
CA ILE A 663 -0.61 12.66 -8.37
C ILE A 663 -1.85 12.09 -9.06
N SER A 664 -1.74 11.68 -10.33
CA SER A 664 -2.84 11.13 -11.13
C SER A 664 -3.51 9.90 -10.50
N SER A 665 -2.78 9.13 -9.69
CA SER A 665 -3.29 7.95 -9.00
C SER A 665 -3.53 8.14 -7.51
N SER A 666 -3.54 9.38 -7.01
CA SER A 666 -3.62 9.69 -5.58
C SER A 666 -5.02 10.13 -5.13
N GLN A 667 -5.23 10.25 -3.81
CA GLN A 667 -6.40 10.90 -3.22
C GLN A 667 -6.05 12.30 -2.64
N LEU A 668 -4.97 12.92 -3.14
CA LEU A 668 -4.50 14.21 -2.64
C LEU A 668 -5.54 15.32 -2.83
N ARG A 669 -5.75 16.08 -1.78
CA ARG A 669 -6.55 17.31 -1.70
C ARG A 669 -5.68 18.56 -1.69
N GLU A 670 -4.49 18.49 -1.10
CA GLU A 670 -3.56 19.61 -1.01
C GLU A 670 -2.14 19.19 -1.40
N LEU A 671 -1.51 20.01 -2.26
CA LEU A 671 -0.12 19.85 -2.67
C LEU A 671 0.62 21.19 -2.55
N ASP A 672 1.66 21.21 -1.72
CA ASP A 672 2.56 22.35 -1.58
C ASP A 672 3.94 22.02 -2.15
N LEU A 673 4.28 22.66 -3.27
CA LEU A 673 5.55 22.53 -3.98
C LEU A 673 6.42 23.78 -3.85
N SER A 674 6.05 24.73 -2.98
CA SER A 674 6.67 26.05 -2.90
C SER A 674 8.17 26.01 -2.59
N ASN A 675 8.93 27.00 -3.05
CA ASN A 675 10.37 27.13 -2.82
C ASN A 675 11.20 25.96 -3.41
N ASN A 676 10.82 25.46 -4.59
CA ASN A 676 11.56 24.44 -5.34
C ASN A 676 11.87 24.96 -6.75
N SER A 677 12.94 24.50 -7.38
CA SER A 677 13.33 25.00 -8.72
C SER A 677 12.73 24.15 -9.84
N LEU A 678 11.40 24.13 -9.94
CA LEU A 678 10.68 23.29 -10.91
C LEU A 678 10.82 23.81 -12.34
N THR A 679 10.84 25.14 -12.53
CA THR A 679 10.83 25.81 -13.84
C THR A 679 9.59 25.50 -14.68
N ASP A 680 9.40 26.20 -15.80
CA ASP A 680 8.29 25.91 -16.73
C ASP A 680 8.35 24.46 -17.26
N GLY A 681 9.55 23.92 -17.46
CA GLY A 681 9.71 22.54 -17.94
C GLY A 681 9.17 21.50 -16.96
N GLY A 682 9.40 21.70 -15.66
CA GLY A 682 8.85 20.83 -14.61
C GLY A 682 7.34 20.99 -14.47
N TRP A 683 6.82 22.21 -14.62
CA TRP A 683 5.38 22.48 -14.62
C TRP A 683 4.66 21.75 -15.77
N MET A 684 5.21 21.81 -16.99
CA MET A 684 4.63 21.14 -18.15
C MET A 684 4.48 19.62 -17.94
N GLN A 685 5.40 18.99 -17.22
CA GLN A 685 5.29 17.56 -16.86
C GLN A 685 4.20 17.29 -15.82
N LEU A 686 3.98 18.21 -14.87
CA LEU A 686 2.96 18.08 -13.84
C LEU A 686 1.55 18.37 -14.37
N CYS A 687 1.42 19.33 -15.28
CA CYS A 687 0.15 19.85 -15.81
C CYS A 687 -0.81 18.75 -16.28
N GLU A 688 -0.33 17.81 -17.09
CA GLU A 688 -1.18 16.73 -17.63
C GLU A 688 -1.78 15.85 -16.53
N SER A 689 -1.07 15.64 -15.42
CA SER A 689 -1.56 14.82 -14.31
C SER A 689 -2.61 15.50 -13.43
N LEU A 690 -2.77 16.83 -13.53
CA LEU A 690 -3.72 17.60 -12.73
C LEU A 690 -5.14 17.58 -13.30
N ARG A 691 -5.31 17.22 -14.58
CA ARG A 691 -6.61 17.24 -15.29
C ARG A 691 -7.70 16.38 -14.62
N ASP A 692 -7.30 15.24 -14.06
CA ASP A 692 -8.18 14.26 -13.39
C ASP A 692 -7.91 14.18 -11.87
N SER A 693 -7.20 15.16 -11.32
CA SER A 693 -6.83 15.16 -9.90
C SER A 693 -7.98 15.64 -9.00
N LYS A 694 -7.98 15.22 -7.73
CA LYS A 694 -8.92 15.68 -6.70
C LYS A 694 -8.39 16.86 -5.88
N LEU A 695 -7.33 17.51 -6.37
CA LEU A 695 -6.66 18.61 -5.68
C LEU A 695 -7.58 19.83 -5.58
N GLN A 696 -7.66 20.37 -4.37
CA GLN A 696 -8.40 21.58 -4.01
C GLN A 696 -7.46 22.75 -3.73
N THR A 697 -6.25 22.45 -3.26
CA THR A 697 -5.21 23.44 -2.93
C THR A 697 -3.91 23.08 -3.64
N LEU A 698 -3.37 24.03 -4.41
CA LEU A 698 -2.06 23.91 -5.04
C LEU A 698 -1.21 25.15 -4.70
N ARG A 699 -0.02 24.93 -4.14
CA ARG A 699 0.94 26.00 -3.87
C ARG A 699 2.22 25.81 -4.67
N LEU A 700 2.57 26.82 -5.45
CA LEU A 700 3.71 26.88 -6.37
C LEU A 700 4.53 28.16 -6.15
N ARG A 701 4.52 28.71 -4.92
CA ARG A 701 5.24 29.93 -4.60
C ARG A 701 6.74 29.76 -4.84
N SER A 702 7.41 30.73 -5.47
CA SER A 702 8.86 30.69 -5.70
C SER A 702 9.32 29.42 -6.44
N CYS A 703 8.63 29.05 -7.52
CA CYS A 703 8.93 27.84 -8.31
C CYS A 703 9.75 28.10 -9.60
N ASN A 704 10.14 29.36 -9.85
CA ASN A 704 10.77 29.83 -11.07
C ASN A 704 9.89 29.63 -12.32
N LEU A 705 8.57 29.82 -12.17
CA LEU A 705 7.63 29.81 -13.29
C LEU A 705 7.62 31.17 -13.98
N THR A 706 7.37 31.17 -15.29
CA THR A 706 7.30 32.37 -16.13
C THR A 706 5.98 32.41 -16.91
N GLU A 707 5.81 33.40 -17.79
CA GLU A 707 4.63 33.55 -18.66
C GLU A 707 4.35 32.32 -19.56
N LYS A 708 5.35 31.45 -19.75
CA LYS A 708 5.24 30.20 -20.52
C LYS A 708 4.37 29.15 -19.85
N SER A 709 4.28 29.17 -18.52
CA SER A 709 3.45 28.23 -17.75
C SER A 709 1.97 28.61 -17.75
N CYS A 710 1.63 29.87 -18.06
CA CYS A 710 0.28 30.41 -17.90
C CYS A 710 -0.76 29.81 -18.85
N ASP A 711 -0.41 29.44 -20.09
CA ASP A 711 -1.36 28.82 -21.02
C ASP A 711 -1.87 27.48 -20.45
N SER A 712 -0.95 26.68 -19.92
CA SER A 712 -1.24 25.40 -19.28
C SER A 712 -2.01 25.56 -17.97
N LEU A 713 -1.65 26.56 -17.14
CA LEU A 713 -2.40 26.90 -15.92
C LEU A 713 -3.85 27.30 -16.26
N ALA A 714 -4.02 28.20 -17.22
CA ALA A 714 -5.33 28.66 -17.69
C ALA A 714 -6.17 27.50 -18.23
N SER A 715 -5.55 26.61 -19.01
CA SER A 715 -6.21 25.41 -19.52
C SER A 715 -6.73 24.53 -18.38
N ILE A 716 -5.92 24.24 -17.35
CA ILE A 716 -6.35 23.39 -16.23
C ILE A 716 -7.52 24.00 -15.46
N ILE A 717 -7.43 25.26 -15.05
CA ILE A 717 -8.47 25.89 -14.22
C ILE A 717 -9.78 26.08 -14.98
N SER A 718 -9.74 26.06 -16.31
CA SER A 718 -10.93 26.12 -17.16
C SER A 718 -11.65 24.77 -17.37
N LEU A 719 -11.09 23.65 -16.89
CA LEU A 719 -11.69 22.32 -17.04
C LEU A 719 -12.79 22.08 -16.01
N ALA A 720 -13.92 21.49 -16.46
CA ALA A 720 -15.02 21.11 -15.57
C ALA A 720 -14.62 20.07 -14.50
N SER A 721 -13.63 19.22 -14.79
CA SER A 721 -13.08 18.20 -13.88
C SER A 721 -12.14 18.79 -12.82
N CYS A 722 -11.67 20.02 -13.00
CA CYS A 722 -10.78 20.65 -12.04
C CYS A 722 -11.52 20.96 -10.74
N GLU A 723 -10.94 20.59 -9.60
CA GLU A 723 -11.51 20.83 -8.25
C GLU A 723 -10.72 21.88 -7.46
N LEU A 724 -9.77 22.58 -8.10
CA LEU A 724 -8.95 23.60 -7.45
C LEU A 724 -9.80 24.79 -7.00
N THR A 725 -9.63 25.14 -5.72
CA THR A 725 -10.27 26.29 -5.07
C THR A 725 -9.25 27.30 -4.56
N VAL A 726 -8.03 26.87 -4.26
CA VAL A 726 -6.92 27.71 -3.78
C VAL A 726 -5.70 27.49 -4.65
N LEU A 727 -5.15 28.59 -5.17
CA LEU A 727 -3.95 28.58 -6.01
C LEU A 727 -2.98 29.67 -5.55
N ASP A 728 -1.84 29.27 -4.98
CA ASP A 728 -0.75 30.17 -4.60
C ASP A 728 0.34 30.14 -5.68
N LEU A 729 0.50 31.26 -6.39
CA LEU A 729 1.43 31.45 -7.49
C LEU A 729 2.49 32.51 -7.18
N ALA A 730 2.55 32.99 -5.93
CA ALA A 730 3.38 34.12 -5.55
C ALA A 730 4.87 33.94 -5.87
N ASP A 731 5.58 35.05 -6.06
CA ASP A 731 7.04 35.08 -6.26
C ASP A 731 7.48 34.26 -7.49
N ASN A 732 6.76 34.41 -8.60
CA ASN A 732 7.07 33.84 -9.92
C ASN A 732 6.93 34.92 -11.01
N ASP A 733 7.75 34.88 -12.05
CA ASP A 733 7.87 35.96 -13.05
C ASP A 733 6.81 35.85 -14.16
N PHE A 734 5.52 35.95 -13.82
CA PHE A 734 4.44 35.82 -14.81
C PHE A 734 4.25 37.05 -15.70
N GLU A 735 4.52 38.24 -15.15
CA GLU A 735 4.35 39.53 -15.84
C GLU A 735 2.92 39.74 -16.38
N ASP A 736 2.67 40.87 -17.05
CA ASP A 736 1.33 41.16 -17.59
C ASP A 736 0.90 40.16 -18.66
N THR A 737 1.85 39.63 -19.44
CA THR A 737 1.56 38.71 -20.54
C THR A 737 1.10 37.34 -20.03
N GLY A 738 1.71 36.84 -18.96
CA GLY A 738 1.28 35.62 -18.30
C GLY A 738 -0.05 35.81 -17.56
N VAL A 739 -0.23 36.94 -16.87
CA VAL A 739 -1.49 37.25 -16.19
C VAL A 739 -2.66 37.39 -17.17
N LYS A 740 -2.44 37.94 -18.36
CA LYS A 740 -3.44 37.97 -19.43
C LYS A 740 -3.95 36.56 -19.76
N LYS A 741 -3.04 35.62 -20.02
CA LYS A 741 -3.39 34.22 -20.32
C LYS A 741 -4.13 33.55 -19.16
N LEU A 742 -3.66 33.78 -17.92
CA LEU A 742 -4.33 33.26 -16.73
C LEU A 742 -5.75 33.81 -16.57
N SER A 743 -5.96 35.09 -16.94
CA SER A 743 -7.26 35.75 -16.90
C SER A 743 -8.28 35.10 -17.84
N ASP A 744 -7.84 34.63 -19.02
CA ASP A 744 -8.71 33.88 -19.94
C ASP A 744 -9.26 32.59 -19.29
N GLY A 745 -8.44 31.90 -18.49
CA GLY A 745 -8.87 30.73 -17.72
C GLY A 745 -9.79 31.08 -16.54
N LEU A 746 -9.49 32.16 -15.82
CA LEU A 746 -10.28 32.65 -14.68
C LEU A 746 -11.70 33.07 -15.08
N GLY A 747 -11.86 33.64 -16.28
CA GLY A 747 -13.16 34.04 -16.81
C GLY A 747 -14.06 32.88 -17.27
N SER A 748 -13.54 31.64 -17.28
CA SER A 748 -14.31 30.44 -17.65
C SER A 748 -15.43 30.15 -16.65
N PRO A 749 -16.65 29.77 -17.09
CA PRO A 749 -17.74 29.37 -16.20
C PRO A 749 -17.44 28.08 -15.42
N HIS A 750 -16.40 27.34 -15.82
CA HIS A 750 -15.95 26.12 -15.14
C HIS A 750 -14.87 26.37 -14.08
N CYS A 751 -14.34 27.59 -13.99
CA CYS A 751 -13.33 27.93 -12.98
C CYS A 751 -13.95 27.92 -11.57
N LYS A 752 -13.43 27.07 -10.69
CA LYS A 752 -13.87 26.91 -9.29
C LYS A 752 -12.97 27.64 -8.28
N LEU A 753 -11.97 28.40 -8.74
CA LEU A 753 -11.04 29.10 -7.86
C LEU A 753 -11.76 30.15 -7.01
N LEU A 754 -11.47 30.11 -5.71
CA LEU A 754 -11.97 31.05 -4.71
C LEU A 754 -10.85 31.96 -4.19
N GLN A 755 -9.60 31.48 -4.17
CA GLN A 755 -8.45 32.24 -3.70
C GLN A 755 -7.28 32.14 -4.69
N LEU A 756 -6.70 33.28 -5.03
CA LEU A 756 -5.54 33.41 -5.91
C LEU A 756 -4.51 34.37 -5.31
N ASP A 757 -3.28 33.90 -5.14
CA ASP A 757 -2.14 34.74 -4.73
C ASP A 757 -1.17 34.93 -5.90
N LEU A 758 -1.05 36.18 -6.35
CA LEU A 758 -0.13 36.66 -7.38
C LEU A 758 0.85 37.70 -6.82
N SER A 759 1.10 37.69 -5.50
CA SER A 759 2.07 38.59 -4.89
C SER A 759 3.47 38.36 -5.46
N LEU A 760 4.24 39.44 -5.64
CA LEU A 760 5.59 39.38 -6.22
C LEU A 760 5.65 38.72 -7.62
N CYS A 761 4.59 38.84 -8.43
CA CYS A 761 4.54 38.23 -9.77
C CYS A 761 4.93 39.17 -10.93
N ARG A 762 5.46 40.36 -10.60
CA ARG A 762 5.84 41.42 -11.54
C ARG A 762 4.67 41.88 -12.41
N VAL A 763 3.47 41.88 -11.83
CA VAL A 763 2.23 42.34 -12.48
C VAL A 763 2.22 43.86 -12.49
N ALA A 764 1.97 44.44 -13.65
CA ALA A 764 1.82 45.87 -13.84
C ALA A 764 0.35 46.24 -14.16
N GLU A 765 0.11 47.49 -14.55
CA GLU A 765 -1.23 48.03 -14.78
C GLU A 765 -2.04 47.21 -15.80
N LEU A 766 -1.43 46.80 -16.91
CA LEU A 766 -2.14 46.03 -17.94
C LEU A 766 -2.57 44.66 -17.42
N GLY A 767 -1.74 43.97 -16.65
CA GLY A 767 -2.09 42.70 -16.02
C GLY A 767 -3.30 42.84 -15.11
N CYS A 768 -3.35 43.91 -14.31
CA CYS A 768 -4.50 44.20 -13.44
C CYS A 768 -5.78 44.52 -14.22
N THR A 769 -5.68 45.19 -15.38
CA THR A 769 -6.86 45.41 -16.25
C THR A 769 -7.43 44.10 -16.79
N PHE A 770 -6.57 43.14 -17.18
CA PHE A 770 -7.02 41.81 -17.62
C PHE A 770 -7.67 41.02 -16.49
N LEU A 771 -7.08 41.04 -15.30
CA LEU A 771 -7.68 40.42 -14.11
C LEU A 771 -9.06 41.01 -13.81
N ALA A 772 -9.18 42.34 -13.77
CA ALA A 772 -10.46 43.01 -13.54
C ALA A 772 -11.54 42.55 -14.56
N SER A 773 -11.18 42.44 -15.84
CA SER A 773 -12.10 41.95 -16.87
C SER A 773 -12.58 40.52 -16.60
N ALA A 774 -11.69 39.62 -16.16
CA ALA A 774 -12.02 38.23 -15.91
C ALA A 774 -12.84 38.04 -14.62
N LEU A 775 -12.56 38.86 -13.59
CA LEU A 775 -13.21 38.74 -12.28
C LEU A 775 -14.72 38.98 -12.32
N ASN A 776 -15.20 39.76 -13.29
CA ASN A 776 -16.62 40.04 -13.47
C ASN A 776 -17.47 38.79 -13.77
N SER A 777 -16.88 37.73 -14.32
CA SER A 777 -17.54 36.45 -14.59
C SER A 777 -16.95 35.27 -13.80
N SER A 778 -16.04 35.54 -12.87
CA SER A 778 -15.36 34.54 -12.05
C SER A 778 -16.10 34.27 -10.73
N GLY A 779 -15.80 33.15 -10.07
CA GLY A 779 -16.21 32.88 -8.69
C GLY A 779 -15.18 33.29 -7.62
N LEU A 780 -14.12 34.02 -7.99
CA LEU A 780 -13.00 34.34 -7.10
C LEU A 780 -13.43 35.26 -5.96
N LYS A 781 -13.03 34.94 -4.72
CA LYS A 781 -13.36 35.69 -3.51
C LYS A 781 -12.18 36.45 -2.94
N GLU A 782 -10.97 35.91 -3.03
CA GLU A 782 -9.76 36.55 -2.52
C GLU A 782 -8.69 36.64 -3.60
N LEU A 783 -8.15 37.83 -3.79
CA LEU A 783 -7.02 38.11 -4.68
C LEU A 783 -5.92 38.85 -3.92
N ASP A 784 -4.71 38.30 -3.94
CA ASP A 784 -3.52 38.98 -3.42
C ASP A 784 -2.61 39.43 -4.57
N LEU A 785 -2.40 40.74 -4.66
CA LEU A 785 -1.51 41.39 -5.63
C LEU A 785 -0.40 42.19 -4.92
N SER A 786 -0.13 41.91 -3.65
CA SER A 786 0.88 42.63 -2.87
C SER A 786 2.26 42.57 -3.55
N CYS A 787 3.04 43.65 -3.39
CA CYS A 787 4.38 43.80 -3.97
C CYS A 787 4.43 43.68 -5.52
N ASN A 788 3.40 44.21 -6.20
CA ASN A 788 3.37 44.38 -7.65
C ASN A 788 3.29 45.88 -8.02
N HIS A 789 2.84 46.23 -9.23
CA HIS A 789 2.56 47.60 -9.64
C HIS A 789 1.24 47.72 -10.43
N PRO A 790 0.07 47.62 -9.76
CA PRO A 790 -1.23 47.58 -10.43
C PRO A 790 -1.61 48.87 -11.20
N GLY A 791 -0.78 49.92 -11.14
CA GLY A 791 -1.09 51.25 -11.69
C GLY A 791 -2.29 51.92 -11.01
N GLU A 792 -2.60 53.14 -11.41
CA GLU A 792 -3.80 53.82 -10.91
C GLU A 792 -5.06 53.22 -11.54
N SER A 793 -5.08 53.02 -12.86
CA SER A 793 -6.27 52.52 -13.57
C SER A 793 -6.59 51.07 -13.19
N GLY A 794 -5.57 50.20 -13.14
CA GLY A 794 -5.76 48.80 -12.78
C GLY A 794 -6.26 48.64 -11.34
N LEU A 795 -5.71 49.42 -10.40
CA LEU A 795 -6.17 49.43 -9.01
C LEU A 795 -7.61 49.95 -8.89
N MET A 796 -7.94 51.04 -9.58
CA MET A 796 -9.30 51.60 -9.58
C MET A 796 -10.34 50.59 -10.07
N LEU A 797 -10.04 49.86 -11.15
CA LEU A 797 -10.93 48.81 -11.67
C LEU A 797 -11.14 47.67 -10.66
N LEU A 798 -10.07 47.19 -10.04
CA LEU A 798 -10.15 46.11 -9.04
C LEU A 798 -10.88 46.54 -7.76
N GLN A 799 -10.71 47.78 -7.32
CA GLN A 799 -11.46 48.33 -6.19
C GLN A 799 -12.94 48.52 -6.52
N THR A 800 -13.26 48.95 -7.75
CA THR A 800 -14.66 49.10 -8.21
C THR A 800 -15.38 47.75 -8.18
N LEU A 801 -14.69 46.66 -8.59
CA LEU A 801 -15.25 45.31 -8.53
C LEU A 801 -15.47 44.81 -7.11
N LEU A 802 -14.64 45.21 -6.15
CA LEU A 802 -14.82 44.87 -4.73
C LEU A 802 -16.09 45.51 -4.14
N GLU A 803 -16.53 46.64 -4.69
CA GLU A 803 -17.75 47.35 -4.29
C GLU A 803 -18.99 46.88 -5.06
N ASP A 804 -18.83 46.13 -6.17
CA ASP A 804 -19.94 45.65 -7.00
C ASP A 804 -20.63 44.44 -6.37
N PRO A 805 -21.92 44.53 -6.00
CA PRO A 805 -22.66 43.40 -5.41
C PRO A 805 -22.87 42.21 -6.35
N GLN A 806 -22.65 42.38 -7.67
CA GLN A 806 -22.69 41.29 -8.65
C GLN A 806 -21.33 40.57 -8.78
N CYS A 807 -20.24 41.15 -8.27
CA CYS A 807 -18.93 40.52 -8.26
C CYS A 807 -18.77 39.62 -7.03
N SER A 808 -18.07 38.48 -7.18
CA SER A 808 -17.81 37.56 -6.07
C SER A 808 -16.64 37.97 -5.17
N LEU A 809 -15.85 38.95 -5.59
CA LEU A 809 -14.62 39.35 -4.89
C LEU A 809 -14.96 40.00 -3.55
N GLN A 810 -14.35 39.51 -2.48
CA GLN A 810 -14.59 39.96 -1.10
C GLN A 810 -13.35 40.56 -0.45
N LYS A 811 -12.16 40.20 -0.95
CA LYS A 811 -10.89 40.66 -0.39
C LYS A 811 -9.86 40.86 -1.48
N LEU A 812 -9.26 42.05 -1.47
CA LEU A 812 -8.17 42.46 -2.34
C LEU A 812 -7.00 42.95 -1.48
N SER A 813 -5.84 42.30 -1.58
CA SER A 813 -4.59 42.75 -0.96
C SER A 813 -3.69 43.42 -1.99
N VAL A 814 -3.24 44.65 -1.73
CA VAL A 814 -2.38 45.44 -2.64
C VAL A 814 -1.24 46.12 -1.87
N ASP A 815 -0.73 45.45 -0.84
CA ASP A 815 0.28 46.02 0.03
C ASP A 815 1.60 46.27 -0.72
N GLN A 816 2.26 47.40 -0.42
CA GLN A 816 3.62 47.71 -0.87
C GLN A 816 3.82 47.79 -2.41
N CYS A 817 2.77 48.06 -3.18
CA CYS A 817 2.87 48.16 -4.64
C CYS A 817 3.65 49.41 -5.13
N ARG A 818 4.64 49.23 -6.00
CA ARG A 818 5.54 50.27 -6.54
C ARG A 818 6.17 49.85 -7.88
N GLU A 819 6.52 50.81 -8.71
CA GLU A 819 7.17 50.58 -10.01
C GLU A 819 8.48 49.76 -9.90
N SER A 820 9.22 49.92 -8.79
CA SER A 820 10.46 49.19 -8.52
C SER A 820 10.31 47.66 -8.48
N TRP A 821 9.10 47.14 -8.28
CA TRP A 821 8.81 45.71 -8.22
C TRP A 821 8.60 45.05 -9.58
N ILE A 822 8.53 45.83 -10.67
CA ILE A 822 8.47 45.29 -12.03
C ILE A 822 9.87 44.89 -12.53
N GLN A 823 10.94 45.44 -11.93
CA GLN A 823 12.31 45.18 -12.37
C GLN A 823 12.71 43.71 -12.14
N PRO A 824 13.36 43.05 -13.11
CA PRO A 824 13.81 41.68 -12.95
C PRO A 824 14.92 41.58 -11.89
N GLY A 825 14.83 40.58 -11.02
CA GLY A 825 15.87 40.25 -10.04
C GLY A 825 15.33 39.91 -8.65
N LEU A 826 16.16 39.24 -7.85
CA LEU A 826 15.85 38.74 -6.50
C LEU A 826 15.78 39.84 -5.42
N LYS A 827 15.31 41.05 -5.76
CA LYS A 827 15.34 42.20 -4.85
C LYS A 827 14.22 42.08 -3.82
N LYS A 828 14.58 41.98 -2.53
CA LYS A 828 13.60 42.02 -1.43
C LYS A 828 13.60 43.37 -0.74
N TYR A 829 12.40 43.89 -0.51
CA TYR A 829 12.23 45.14 0.21
C TYR A 829 12.36 44.94 1.72
N LEU A 830 13.34 45.63 2.30
CA LEU A 830 13.69 45.54 3.71
C LEU A 830 13.42 46.86 4.42
N THR A 831 12.90 46.77 5.65
CA THR A 831 12.72 47.93 6.54
C THR A 831 13.23 47.61 7.93
N LEU A 832 13.97 48.54 8.52
CA LEU A 832 14.50 48.44 9.88
C LEU A 832 13.35 48.46 10.88
N ASP A 833 13.42 47.60 11.90
CA ASP A 833 12.39 47.51 12.93
C ASP A 833 12.68 48.49 14.09
N PRO A 834 11.83 49.52 14.29
CA PRO A 834 11.97 50.46 15.41
C PRO A 834 11.87 49.79 16.78
N ASN A 835 11.25 48.61 16.89
CA ASN A 835 11.13 47.89 18.16
C ASN A 835 12.43 47.17 18.54
N THR A 836 13.29 46.87 17.58
CA THR A 836 14.59 46.24 17.83
C THR A 836 15.71 47.25 18.01
N ALA A 837 15.63 48.40 17.33
CA ALA A 837 16.69 49.40 17.25
C ALA A 837 17.21 49.86 18.63
N HIS A 838 18.52 49.83 18.84
CA HIS A 838 19.13 50.41 20.04
C HIS A 838 18.81 51.92 20.15
N ARG A 839 18.73 52.45 21.38
CA ARG A 839 18.37 53.86 21.62
C ARG A 839 19.32 54.86 20.96
N ASP A 840 20.60 54.52 20.77
CA ASP A 840 21.57 55.39 20.08
C ASP A 840 21.42 55.42 18.54
N LEU A 841 20.45 54.68 17.97
CA LEU A 841 20.22 54.62 16.53
C LEU A 841 19.00 55.46 16.13
N SER A 842 19.19 56.51 15.34
CA SER A 842 18.08 57.23 14.70
C SER A 842 17.69 56.54 13.39
N LEU A 843 16.42 56.22 13.24
CA LEU A 843 15.84 55.68 12.01
C LEU A 843 15.23 56.81 11.18
N SER A 844 15.52 56.86 9.88
CA SER A 844 14.99 57.86 8.95
C SER A 844 14.62 57.23 7.60
N GLU A 845 14.12 58.05 6.67
CA GLU A 845 13.75 57.62 5.30
C GLU A 845 12.79 56.43 5.30
N GLY A 846 11.72 56.51 6.10
CA GLY A 846 10.74 55.42 6.23
C GLY A 846 11.32 54.14 6.85
N ASN A 847 12.26 54.27 7.79
CA ASN A 847 13.01 53.17 8.42
C ASN A 847 13.89 52.38 7.43
N ARG A 848 14.35 52.99 6.35
CA ARG A 848 15.37 52.39 5.46
C ARG A 848 16.79 52.78 5.83
N LYS A 849 16.95 53.81 6.65
CA LYS A 849 18.25 54.35 7.04
C LYS A 849 18.40 54.36 8.55
N ALA A 850 19.54 53.91 9.04
CA ALA A 850 19.95 54.03 10.43
C ALA A 850 21.24 54.83 10.54
N ARG A 851 21.27 55.75 11.49
CA ARG A 851 22.47 56.51 11.87
C ARG A 851 22.72 56.36 13.35
N ARG A 852 23.97 56.14 13.74
CA ARG A 852 24.35 56.23 15.15
C ARG A 852 24.62 57.68 15.51
N TRP A 853 23.83 58.24 16.41
CA TRP A 853 23.95 59.62 16.85
C TRP A 853 23.63 59.74 18.34
N LEU A 854 22.67 60.59 18.70
CA LEU A 854 22.18 60.81 20.06
C LEU A 854 21.11 59.78 20.43
N LYS A 855 20.97 59.55 21.74
CA LYS A 855 19.94 58.70 22.33
C LYS A 855 18.54 59.17 21.93
N GLN A 856 17.82 58.33 21.21
CA GLN A 856 16.46 58.53 20.75
C GLN A 856 15.45 58.20 21.86
N PRO A 857 14.30 58.90 21.90
CA PRO A 857 13.24 58.71 22.90
C PRO A 857 12.36 57.50 22.57
N TYR A 858 12.95 56.37 22.17
CA TYR A 858 12.17 55.17 21.87
C TYR A 858 11.56 54.57 23.15
N PRO A 859 10.30 54.11 23.12
CA PRO A 859 9.70 53.36 24.21
C PRO A 859 10.49 52.08 24.52
N ASP A 860 10.46 51.68 25.78
CA ASP A 860 10.97 50.37 26.18
C ASP A 860 10.20 49.24 25.51
N HIS A 861 10.94 48.23 25.04
CA HIS A 861 10.39 47.07 24.35
C HIS A 861 11.24 45.84 24.67
N SER A 862 10.59 44.68 24.83
CA SER A 862 11.25 43.40 25.13
C SER A 862 12.31 43.05 24.09
N GLU A 863 11.96 43.24 22.82
CA GLU A 863 12.78 42.99 21.63
C GLU A 863 13.89 44.03 21.35
N ARG A 864 14.02 45.09 22.16
CA ARG A 864 14.99 46.18 21.89
C ARG A 864 16.41 45.81 22.33
N PHE A 865 17.42 46.10 21.51
CA PHE A 865 18.81 46.02 21.98
C PHE A 865 19.09 47.10 23.04
N ASP A 866 19.66 46.71 24.17
CA ASP A 866 19.91 47.59 25.34
C ASP A 866 21.37 48.04 25.46
N VAL A 867 22.32 47.20 25.07
CA VAL A 867 23.77 47.44 25.14
C VAL A 867 24.37 47.62 23.75
N GLN A 868 24.04 46.71 22.83
CA GLN A 868 24.65 46.67 21.51
C GLN A 868 23.92 47.60 20.54
N ARG A 869 24.65 48.44 19.79
CA ARG A 869 24.09 49.43 18.84
C ARG A 869 23.62 48.76 17.55
N GLN A 870 22.59 47.93 17.67
CA GLN A 870 22.10 47.03 16.65
C GLN A 870 20.64 47.30 16.29
N VAL A 871 20.26 46.88 15.09
CA VAL A 871 18.89 46.89 14.60
C VAL A 871 18.69 45.73 13.63
N LEU A 872 17.54 45.05 13.71
CA LEU A 872 17.12 44.03 12.74
C LEU A 872 16.05 44.61 11.81
N CYS A 873 15.91 44.04 10.63
CA CYS A 873 14.77 44.28 9.75
C CYS A 873 13.50 43.59 10.29
N ARG A 874 12.33 44.17 9.97
CA ARG A 874 11.02 43.59 10.29
C ARG A 874 10.77 42.28 9.56
N GLN A 875 11.23 42.21 8.33
CA GLN A 875 11.05 41.07 7.43
C GLN A 875 11.99 39.93 7.81
N THR A 876 11.42 38.73 7.92
CA THR A 876 12.15 37.48 7.94
C THR A 876 12.31 36.96 6.51
N LEU A 877 13.50 36.50 6.16
CA LEU A 877 13.85 36.01 4.85
C LEU A 877 13.88 34.48 4.82
N THR A 878 13.20 33.95 3.82
CA THR A 878 13.23 32.56 3.35
C THR A 878 13.43 32.58 1.83
N GLY A 879 13.99 31.50 1.28
CA GLY A 879 14.28 31.36 -0.15
C GLY A 879 15.50 32.16 -0.63
N ARG A 880 15.51 32.51 -1.92
CA ARG A 880 16.59 33.30 -2.55
C ARG A 880 16.26 34.79 -2.47
N CYS A 881 17.16 35.57 -1.88
CA CYS A 881 16.98 36.98 -1.63
C CYS A 881 18.27 37.73 -1.97
N TYR A 882 18.15 38.94 -2.51
CA TYR A 882 19.24 39.86 -2.74
C TYR A 882 18.83 41.25 -2.25
N TRP A 883 19.74 41.93 -1.55
CA TRP A 883 19.56 43.34 -1.17
C TRP A 883 20.91 44.06 -1.13
N GLU A 884 20.88 45.37 -1.35
CA GLU A 884 22.07 46.21 -1.32
C GLU A 884 22.01 47.17 -0.13
N VAL A 885 23.19 47.45 0.43
CA VAL A 885 23.34 48.27 1.62
C VAL A 885 24.43 49.31 1.38
N GLU A 886 24.05 50.56 1.32
CA GLU A 886 24.97 51.69 1.41
C GLU A 886 25.40 51.89 2.87
N TRP A 887 26.69 52.11 3.11
CA TRP A 887 27.21 52.25 4.47
C TRP A 887 28.37 53.24 4.56
N ASN A 888 28.54 53.82 5.76
CA ASN A 888 29.68 54.69 6.10
C ASN A 888 30.13 54.47 7.55
N GLY A 889 31.42 54.64 7.82
CA GLY A 889 32.03 54.44 9.14
C GLY A 889 32.41 52.99 9.42
N ARG A 890 32.19 52.51 10.64
CA ARG A 890 32.34 51.10 11.02
C ARG A 890 30.96 50.46 11.15
N VAL A 891 30.66 49.51 10.29
CA VAL A 891 29.35 48.86 10.20
C VAL A 891 29.52 47.36 10.12
N THR A 892 28.56 46.60 10.64
CA THR A 892 28.47 45.16 10.40
C THR A 892 27.11 44.85 9.77
N ILE A 893 27.14 44.10 8.67
CA ILE A 893 26.02 43.80 7.78
C ILE A 893 25.87 42.28 7.72
N GLY A 894 24.66 41.75 7.90
CA GLY A 894 24.43 40.33 7.71
C GLY A 894 23.03 39.91 8.11
N VAL A 895 22.89 38.67 8.58
CA VAL A 895 21.61 38.10 8.98
C VAL A 895 21.70 37.47 10.37
N ALA A 896 20.59 37.47 11.10
CA ALA A 896 20.44 36.79 12.39
C ALA A 896 19.07 36.13 12.51
N TYR A 897 18.96 35.10 13.34
CA TYR A 897 17.65 34.58 13.71
C TYR A 897 16.86 35.59 14.53
N LYS A 898 15.53 35.57 14.41
CA LYS A 898 14.65 36.51 15.12
C LYS A 898 14.79 36.37 16.63
N GLN A 899 14.92 35.16 17.14
CA GLN A 899 15.10 34.83 18.56
C GLN A 899 16.53 35.08 19.09
N MET A 900 17.42 35.70 18.31
CA MET A 900 18.74 36.08 18.81
C MET A 900 18.60 36.88 20.11
N HIS A 901 19.36 36.53 21.14
CA HIS A 901 19.36 37.24 22.41
C HIS A 901 19.72 38.72 22.20
N ARG A 902 19.09 39.64 22.93
CA ARG A 902 19.23 41.10 22.67
C ARG A 902 19.56 41.94 23.90
N LYS A 903 19.61 41.31 25.07
CA LYS A 903 19.82 41.98 26.35
C LYS A 903 21.21 41.70 26.92
N GLY A 904 21.74 42.62 27.72
CA GLY A 904 22.98 42.45 28.47
C GLY A 904 24.28 42.48 27.64
N GLU A 905 25.40 42.47 28.35
CA GLU A 905 26.75 42.68 27.80
C GLU A 905 27.44 41.41 27.27
N GLY A 906 26.79 40.25 27.39
CA GLY A 906 27.33 38.96 26.97
C GLY A 906 27.49 38.81 25.45
N GLN A 907 28.31 37.87 25.01
CA GLN A 907 28.56 37.60 23.58
C GLN A 907 27.29 37.19 22.82
N ASP A 908 26.32 36.58 23.51
CA ASP A 908 25.05 36.15 22.92
C ASP A 908 24.23 37.31 22.34
N SER A 909 24.36 38.53 22.87
CA SER A 909 23.64 39.71 22.37
C SER A 909 24.32 40.39 21.18
N TRP A 910 25.56 40.01 20.84
CA TRP A 910 26.37 40.66 19.82
C TRP A 910 26.36 39.87 18.51
N MET A 911 25.85 40.50 17.44
CA MET A 911 25.83 39.95 16.09
C MET A 911 27.25 39.59 15.60
N GLY A 912 27.42 38.36 15.11
CA GLY A 912 28.69 37.73 14.72
C GLY A 912 29.41 36.97 15.84
N HIS A 913 29.05 37.20 17.10
CA HIS A 913 29.68 36.56 18.27
C HIS A 913 28.87 35.38 18.84
N ASN A 914 27.77 35.02 18.19
CA ASN A 914 26.89 33.93 18.60
C ASN A 914 26.65 32.94 17.44
N ASP A 915 25.96 31.84 17.75
CA ASP A 915 25.60 30.80 16.78
C ASP A 915 24.37 31.16 15.93
N SER A 916 23.77 32.32 16.21
CA SER A 916 22.49 32.76 15.62
C SER A 916 22.65 33.90 14.61
N SER A 917 23.88 34.26 14.24
CA SER A 917 24.14 35.37 13.31
C SER A 917 25.41 35.17 12.46
N TRP A 918 25.35 35.65 11.22
CA TRP A 918 26.40 35.58 10.21
C TRP A 918 26.57 36.94 9.57
N VAL A 919 27.76 37.53 9.71
CA VAL A 919 27.93 38.94 9.37
C VAL A 919 29.28 39.25 8.73
N LEU A 920 29.29 40.31 7.92
CA LEU A 920 30.44 41.00 7.38
C LEU A 920 30.62 42.33 8.09
N SER A 921 31.75 42.53 8.76
CA SER A 921 32.15 43.78 9.39
C SER A 921 33.03 44.59 8.45
N CYS A 922 32.60 45.78 8.10
CA CYS A 922 33.21 46.67 7.12
C CYS A 922 33.71 47.96 7.78
N THR A 923 34.93 48.36 7.42
CA THR A 923 35.50 49.69 7.61
C THR A 923 36.09 50.19 6.29
N LYS A 924 36.44 51.48 6.16
CA LYS A 924 37.06 52.02 4.92
C LYS A 924 38.27 51.22 4.45
N ASP A 925 39.06 50.67 5.38
CA ASP A 925 40.35 50.05 5.07
C ASP A 925 40.30 48.51 5.06
N SER A 926 39.23 47.88 5.57
CA SER A 926 39.19 46.41 5.70
C SER A 926 37.78 45.83 5.85
N CYS A 927 37.62 44.57 5.44
CA CYS A 927 36.44 43.76 5.70
C CYS A 927 36.81 42.47 6.45
N ARG A 928 35.98 42.06 7.42
CA ARG A 928 36.15 40.82 8.17
C ARG A 928 34.82 40.09 8.30
N ILE A 929 34.83 38.78 8.16
CA ILE A 929 33.66 37.93 8.42
C ILE A 929 33.65 37.49 9.88
N LEU A 930 32.48 37.51 10.52
CA LEU A 930 32.30 37.09 11.92
C LEU A 930 31.15 36.07 12.04
N HIS A 931 31.43 34.96 12.71
CA HIS A 931 30.45 33.97 13.13
C HIS A 931 30.99 33.16 14.33
N ARG A 932 30.19 32.91 15.38
CA ARG A 932 30.61 32.25 16.63
C ARG A 932 31.86 32.86 17.29
N GLY A 933 32.04 34.16 17.13
CA GLY A 933 33.23 34.88 17.62
C GLY A 933 34.51 34.60 16.83
N VAL A 934 34.45 33.78 15.78
CA VAL A 934 35.57 33.56 14.85
C VAL A 934 35.57 34.69 13.83
N SER A 935 36.71 35.37 13.68
CA SER A 935 36.92 36.47 12.73
C SER A 935 37.95 36.08 11.66
N ALA A 936 37.61 36.21 10.38
CA ALA A 936 38.56 36.03 9.27
C ALA A 936 38.61 37.28 8.36
N ALA A 937 39.81 37.64 7.90
CA ALA A 937 40.01 38.79 7.01
C ALA A 937 39.59 38.46 5.57
N VAL A 938 38.89 39.39 4.93
CA VAL A 938 38.52 39.31 3.51
C VAL A 938 39.61 40.01 2.69
N LYS A 939 40.05 39.39 1.59
CA LYS A 939 41.18 39.87 0.77
C LYS A 939 40.85 41.11 -0.10
N ALA A 940 39.58 41.37 -0.34
CA ALA A 940 39.12 42.46 -1.21
C ALA A 940 38.86 43.76 -0.45
N THR A 941 39.12 44.89 -1.10
CA THR A 941 38.82 46.23 -0.57
C THR A 941 37.30 46.48 -0.54
N PRO A 942 36.75 47.02 0.55
CA PRO A 942 35.35 47.37 0.64
C PRO A 942 34.98 48.46 -0.36
N SER A 943 33.91 48.28 -1.14
CA SER A 943 33.17 49.37 -1.76
C SER A 943 31.78 49.47 -1.14
N SER A 944 31.24 50.69 -1.09
CA SER A 944 29.83 50.93 -0.75
C SER A 944 29.11 51.23 -2.07
N PRO A 945 28.01 50.54 -2.40
CA PRO A 945 27.24 49.63 -1.56
C PRO A 945 27.80 48.19 -1.47
N VAL A 946 27.35 47.46 -0.43
CA VAL A 946 27.57 46.01 -0.29
C VAL A 946 26.29 45.28 -0.68
N GLY A 947 26.40 44.36 -1.63
CA GLY A 947 25.33 43.45 -2.01
C GLY A 947 25.34 42.21 -1.11
N VAL A 948 24.16 41.80 -0.64
CA VAL A 948 23.99 40.59 0.16
C VAL A 948 23.03 39.67 -0.57
N PHE A 949 23.51 38.48 -0.90
CA PHE A 949 22.74 37.41 -1.48
C PHE A 949 22.54 36.32 -0.43
N LEU A 950 21.29 35.95 -0.17
CA LEU A 950 20.90 34.86 0.68
C LEU A 950 20.21 33.81 -0.17
N ASP A 951 20.79 32.64 -0.30
CA ASP A 951 20.05 31.43 -0.66
C ASP A 951 19.79 30.65 0.63
N TRP A 952 18.66 30.95 1.28
CA TRP A 952 18.29 30.29 2.52
C TRP A 952 18.12 28.77 2.31
N SER A 953 17.68 28.37 1.11
CA SER A 953 17.44 26.96 0.79
C SER A 953 18.74 26.17 0.73
N VAL A 954 19.74 26.64 -0.02
CA VAL A 954 21.04 25.98 -0.18
C VAL A 954 21.97 26.25 1.02
N GLY A 955 21.58 27.17 1.91
CA GLY A 955 22.38 27.52 3.06
C GLY A 955 23.53 28.46 2.73
N GLU A 956 23.36 29.26 1.68
CA GLU A 956 24.39 30.17 1.19
C GLU A 956 24.08 31.60 1.59
N LEU A 957 25.05 32.29 2.19
CA LEU A 957 24.99 33.74 2.41
C LEU A 957 26.25 34.35 1.84
N SER A 958 26.10 35.02 0.71
CA SER A 958 27.18 35.60 -0.08
C SER A 958 27.15 37.13 0.00
N PHE A 959 28.32 37.73 0.20
CA PHE A 959 28.52 39.16 0.25
C PHE A 959 29.31 39.62 -0.98
N TYR A 960 28.92 40.73 -1.57
CA TYR A 960 29.51 41.29 -2.78
C TYR A 960 29.86 42.76 -2.59
N SER A 961 30.99 43.16 -3.17
CA SER A 961 31.35 44.55 -3.39
C SER A 961 30.69 45.01 -4.68
N VAL A 962 29.95 46.12 -4.66
CA VAL A 962 29.18 46.62 -5.80
C VAL A 962 29.87 47.86 -6.36
N SER A 963 30.45 47.76 -7.56
CA SER A 963 31.10 48.89 -8.25
C SER A 963 30.63 49.00 -9.69
N CYS A 964 30.02 50.14 -10.06
CA CYS A 964 29.55 50.45 -11.42
C CYS A 964 28.79 49.30 -12.12
N GLY A 965 27.90 48.60 -11.40
CA GLY A 965 27.11 47.49 -11.94
C GLY A 965 27.81 46.13 -11.99
N SER A 966 29.06 46.02 -11.53
CA SER A 966 29.80 44.75 -11.39
C SER A 966 29.80 44.26 -9.94
N LEU A 967 29.48 42.97 -9.74
CA LEU A 967 29.51 42.30 -8.44
C LEU A 967 30.84 41.56 -8.25
N THR A 968 31.63 41.97 -7.26
CA THR A 968 32.84 41.24 -6.85
C THR A 968 32.55 40.45 -5.57
N LEU A 969 32.62 39.12 -5.61
CA LEU A 969 32.39 38.27 -4.43
C LEU A 969 33.42 38.58 -3.33
N LEU A 970 32.94 38.95 -2.15
CA LEU A 970 33.73 39.16 -0.95
C LEU A 970 33.91 37.85 -0.18
N TYR A 971 32.79 37.19 0.15
CA TYR A 971 32.78 35.95 0.91
C TYR A 971 31.45 35.24 0.82
N THR A 972 31.46 33.92 1.01
CA THR A 972 30.27 33.08 1.07
C THR A 972 30.30 32.23 2.34
N PHE A 973 29.32 32.43 3.22
CA PHE A 973 29.02 31.46 4.28
C PHE A 973 28.23 30.30 3.71
N ARG A 974 28.61 29.08 4.10
CA ARG A 974 27.84 27.86 3.87
C ARG A 974 27.39 27.30 5.21
N THR A 975 26.10 27.37 5.49
CA THR A 975 25.50 27.00 6.77
C THR A 975 24.10 26.43 6.56
N ILE A 976 23.61 25.59 7.46
CA ILE A 976 22.22 25.12 7.40
C ILE A 976 21.37 26.06 8.25
N PHE A 977 20.59 26.92 7.61
CA PHE A 977 19.61 27.75 8.32
C PHE A 977 18.47 26.88 8.83
N ARG A 978 18.20 26.96 10.13
CA ARG A 978 17.16 26.18 10.82
C ARG A 978 15.82 26.90 10.85
N GLU A 979 15.87 28.22 10.78
CA GLU A 979 14.73 29.12 10.93
C GLU A 979 14.87 30.29 9.94
N PRO A 980 13.78 31.03 9.65
CA PRO A 980 13.86 32.26 8.87
C PRO A 980 14.84 33.26 9.50
N VAL A 981 15.62 33.95 8.66
CA VAL A 981 16.65 34.90 9.13
C VAL A 981 16.24 36.34 8.84
N CYS A 982 16.51 37.25 9.77
CA CYS A 982 16.32 38.69 9.58
C CYS A 982 17.65 39.33 9.19
N PRO A 983 17.69 40.18 8.16
CA PRO A 983 18.80 41.09 7.95
C PRO A 983 19.00 41.98 9.18
N GLY A 984 20.25 42.26 9.51
CA GLY A 984 20.57 43.06 10.68
C GLY A 984 21.90 43.79 10.56
N PHE A 985 21.98 44.85 11.35
CA PHE A 985 23.03 45.86 11.25
C PHE A 985 23.55 46.24 12.63
N HIS A 986 24.87 46.41 12.76
CA HIS A 986 25.52 46.99 13.92
C HIS A 986 26.33 48.23 13.53
N LEU A 987 26.17 49.33 14.26
CA LEU A 987 26.85 50.60 13.98
C LEU A 987 27.91 50.91 15.06
N GLY A 988 29.18 50.68 14.70
CA GLY A 988 30.30 50.65 15.64
C GLY A 988 30.89 52.01 16.05
N TRP A 989 30.83 53.03 15.19
CA TRP A 989 31.31 54.38 15.49
C TRP A 989 30.16 55.39 15.58
N VAL A 990 30.39 56.48 16.31
CA VAL A 990 29.53 57.66 16.24
C VAL A 990 29.60 58.16 14.79
N ASP A 991 28.44 58.47 14.19
CA ASP A 991 28.25 58.90 12.79
C ASP A 991 28.27 57.79 11.75
N SER A 992 28.45 56.52 12.14
CA SER A 992 28.22 55.40 11.23
C SER A 992 26.79 55.47 10.67
N THR A 993 26.62 55.11 9.40
CA THR A 993 25.31 55.06 8.73
C THR A 993 25.15 53.78 7.92
N VAL A 994 23.92 53.29 7.84
CA VAL A 994 23.48 52.26 6.90
C VAL A 994 22.20 52.69 6.22
N GLN A 995 22.07 52.42 4.92
CA GLN A 995 20.89 52.69 4.12
C GLN A 995 20.60 51.49 3.23
N LEU A 996 19.38 50.97 3.32
CA LEU A 996 18.85 49.91 2.47
C LEU A 996 18.42 50.50 1.13
N CYS A 997 18.98 49.97 0.04
CA CYS A 997 18.75 50.45 -1.33
C CYS A 997 17.48 49.87 -1.95
#